data_AF-A0A1Q2YVE5-F1
#
_entry.id   AF-A0A1Q2YVE5-F1
#
_cell.length_a   1.000
_cell.length_b   1.000
_cell.length_c   1.000
_cell.angle_alpha   90.00
_cell.angle_beta   90.00
_cell.angle_gamma   90.00
#
_symmetry.space_group_name_H-M   'P 1'
#
loop_
_entity.id
_entity.type
_entity.pdbx_description
1 polymer ?
#
loop_
_entity_poly.entity_id
_entity_poly.type
_entity_poly.pdbx_seq_one_letter_code
_entity_poly.pdbx_strand_id
1 'polypeptide(L)'
;MATSSFTPTGPTLAGPLTTDDRLVVEAGQALVVTGLVLVGAVSDAGSLSVPASSTLEVARSGATEQSIDLSGRMEVAGTVRVDNGQALVASQGELVLAGGYFGPPVMDAGSTIMVPSYAQNPSIKVEGLVHGYGVMGAGREFSRGPALYGTIENLGTIVADAPGHQLSVAARTFTNTGVLEAGSGSTLDVLTTSFMGAGTLIVRDHGQLLAGAGVNPDSHIILDGPDSQMSGHVFFMGARFTLEGHDQIGVNGYNGVINRYGLTQVGTAGSLELLNGRDFHSVNTIADNGSILLGGGDFDSAGLTVGATGSFAGHGSLGGTVVNNGTITAQGGTLVIDSASLTGTGGFAIQAGAELSLGDRVADNAAAGIGTLGTDVGIRFLGATGTLSIEEAGDFHASVAGFGIGNRIDLMNESIGFGMLNADGTASLYGSGAQAGELVAVLSMKDLRSGHFVTVTGDGRGGTLVGLSDSDPGLVHMVQGGAGDDRLSLDGHALNHVDGGGGHDRLVLGAVGLRGSEVAIQADGTLLLQAGGAAAVLRDVEEVRFADGRMVFDLHDPAAEVMRLYGAALGRSPDPAGLNHFIDALDGGQSLAGIATGFLNSREFALRYGSLDDTGFVTRLYSNVLGRAPDAEGLSFHITNLAHGMSREELLVSFSESQENIARTAPVVQAGIWDADETAMRVARLYDATFGRHPDAGGLQFWADRIESGALALAGVARGFEGSAEFQASYAGLDNAGFVTRLYQNALHRAPDAGGLANWTANLDAHVLSRAEVLLAFSESAEHQMLTADLTGSTSGHGIAFA
;
A
#
# COMPACT_ATOMS: atom_id res chain seq x y z
N MET A 1 52.84 55.56 -34.30
CA MET A 1 53.12 56.76 -33.47
C MET A 1 53.39 56.23 -32.07
N ALA A 2 54.42 56.71 -31.37
CA ALA A 2 54.69 56.26 -30.01
C ALA A 2 53.51 56.62 -29.11
N THR A 3 52.86 55.62 -28.52
CA THR A 3 51.84 55.84 -27.47
C THR A 3 52.54 56.52 -26.30
N SER A 4 52.16 57.75 -25.96
CA SER A 4 52.61 58.41 -24.73
C SER A 4 52.13 57.61 -23.51
N SER A 5 52.82 57.73 -22.37
CA SER A 5 52.49 57.00 -21.14
C SER A 5 52.32 57.97 -19.98
N PHE A 6 51.49 57.63 -18.99
CA PHE A 6 51.34 58.40 -17.77
C PHE A 6 51.29 57.52 -16.52
N THR A 7 51.88 58.02 -15.43
CA THR A 7 51.85 57.39 -14.10
C THR A 7 51.02 58.27 -13.16
N PRO A 8 49.90 57.80 -12.62
CA PRO A 8 49.13 58.55 -11.62
C PRO A 8 49.95 58.78 -10.35
N THR A 9 49.90 59.99 -9.79
CA THR A 9 50.64 60.35 -8.55
C THR A 9 49.88 60.04 -7.26
N GLY A 10 48.59 59.69 -7.35
CA GLY A 10 47.72 59.38 -6.22
C GLY A 10 47.19 57.94 -6.23
N PRO A 11 46.52 57.51 -5.15
CA PRO A 11 46.01 56.14 -5.00
C PRO A 11 44.73 55.87 -5.80
N THR A 12 44.17 56.87 -6.50
CA THR A 12 42.89 56.76 -7.21
C THR A 12 42.97 57.42 -8.58
N LEU A 13 42.52 56.71 -9.60
CA LEU A 13 42.32 57.20 -10.96
C LEU A 13 40.82 57.38 -11.21
N ALA A 14 40.33 58.61 -11.08
CA ALA A 14 38.91 58.93 -11.22
C ALA A 14 38.53 59.30 -12.67
N GLY A 15 37.49 58.66 -13.19
CA GLY A 15 36.83 59.01 -14.44
C GLY A 15 35.75 60.10 -14.27
N PRO A 16 35.16 60.61 -15.38
CA PRO A 16 35.38 60.20 -16.75
C PRO A 16 36.78 60.58 -17.26
N LEU A 17 37.55 59.61 -17.75
CA LEU A 17 38.86 59.81 -18.37
C LEU A 17 38.88 59.09 -19.71
N THR A 18 39.42 59.73 -20.74
CA THR A 18 39.59 59.13 -22.07
C THR A 18 40.90 59.60 -22.66
N THR A 19 41.83 58.67 -22.88
CA THR A 19 43.14 58.95 -23.46
C THR A 19 43.63 57.75 -24.27
N ASP A 20 44.45 57.99 -25.29
CA ASP A 20 45.17 56.94 -26.03
C ASP A 20 46.50 56.58 -25.33
N ASP A 21 46.79 57.19 -24.17
CA ASP A 21 48.03 56.96 -23.43
C ASP A 21 48.07 55.60 -22.71
N ARG A 22 49.28 55.08 -22.51
CA ARG A 22 49.54 53.91 -21.67
C ARG A 22 49.51 54.29 -20.19
N LEU A 23 48.58 53.72 -19.43
CA LEU A 23 48.57 53.78 -17.98
C LEU A 23 49.71 52.93 -17.40
N VAL A 24 50.60 53.53 -16.61
CA VAL A 24 51.69 52.83 -15.92
C VAL A 24 51.41 52.84 -14.41
N VAL A 25 51.32 51.65 -13.81
CA VAL A 25 51.24 51.45 -12.36
C VAL A 25 52.61 50.91 -11.89
N GLU A 26 53.33 51.69 -11.10
CA GLU A 26 54.70 51.36 -10.71
C GLU A 26 54.77 50.30 -9.59
N ALA A 27 55.91 49.62 -9.47
CA ALA A 27 56.13 48.66 -8.39
C ALA A 27 55.98 49.30 -7.00
N GLY A 28 55.14 48.70 -6.15
CA GLY A 28 54.81 49.23 -4.82
C GLY A 28 53.70 50.30 -4.82
N GLN A 29 53.18 50.69 -5.99
CA GLN A 29 52.01 51.56 -6.11
C GLN A 29 50.72 50.73 -6.02
N ALA A 30 49.71 51.23 -5.31
CA ALA A 30 48.35 50.70 -5.34
C ALA A 30 47.42 51.77 -5.93
N LEU A 31 46.70 51.44 -7.00
CA LEU A 31 45.86 52.33 -7.77
C LEU A 31 44.44 51.77 -7.86
N VAL A 32 43.44 52.58 -7.48
CA VAL A 32 42.01 52.24 -7.62
C VAL A 32 41.38 53.05 -8.74
N VAL A 33 40.76 52.40 -9.72
CA VAL A 33 39.97 53.05 -10.78
C VAL A 33 38.56 53.32 -10.27
N THR A 34 38.07 54.56 -10.38
CA THR A 34 36.69 54.91 -9.99
C THR A 34 35.95 55.59 -11.14
N GLY A 35 34.75 55.11 -11.50
CA GLY A 35 33.99 55.65 -12.65
C GLY A 35 34.45 55.08 -13.99
N LEU A 36 34.20 55.77 -15.11
CA LEU A 36 34.56 55.33 -16.46
C LEU A 36 35.94 55.86 -16.88
N VAL A 37 36.91 54.97 -17.13
CA VAL A 37 38.26 55.32 -17.56
C VAL A 37 38.58 54.55 -18.85
N LEU A 38 38.95 55.26 -19.91
CA LEU A 38 39.38 54.72 -21.19
C LEU A 38 40.85 55.09 -21.43
N VAL A 39 41.71 54.08 -21.64
CA VAL A 39 43.16 54.23 -21.87
C VAL A 39 43.60 53.46 -23.12
N GLY A 40 44.75 53.80 -23.70
CA GLY A 40 45.27 53.11 -24.88
C GLY A 40 45.92 51.75 -24.56
N ALA A 41 46.58 51.65 -23.40
CA ALA A 41 47.18 50.42 -22.89
C ALA A 41 47.41 50.48 -21.37
N VAL A 42 47.69 49.35 -20.74
CA VAL A 42 48.05 49.26 -19.30
C VAL A 42 49.40 48.55 -19.14
N SER A 43 50.29 49.10 -18.32
CA SER A 43 51.45 48.43 -17.74
C SER A 43 51.27 48.43 -16.23
N ASP A 44 51.31 47.28 -15.58
CA ASP A 44 51.17 47.21 -14.13
C ASP A 44 52.29 46.37 -13.51
N ALA A 45 53.10 46.99 -12.66
CA ALA A 45 54.08 46.34 -11.80
C ALA A 45 53.73 46.47 -10.30
N GLY A 46 52.63 47.14 -9.97
CA GLY A 46 52.13 47.40 -8.62
C GLY A 46 50.84 46.65 -8.33
N SER A 47 49.79 47.34 -7.87
CA SER A 47 48.44 46.80 -7.73
C SER A 47 47.39 47.73 -8.32
N LEU A 48 46.54 47.20 -9.19
CA LEU A 48 45.44 47.92 -9.84
C LEU A 48 44.09 47.32 -9.44
N SER A 49 43.19 48.10 -8.84
CA SER A 49 41.84 47.65 -8.48
C SER A 49 40.76 48.38 -9.27
N VAL A 50 39.80 47.65 -9.81
CA VAL A 50 38.61 48.18 -10.49
C VAL A 50 37.37 47.72 -9.70
N PRO A 51 36.78 48.54 -8.81
CA PRO A 51 35.61 48.19 -8.00
C PRO A 51 34.31 48.06 -8.80
N ALA A 52 33.29 47.39 -8.24
CA ALA A 52 32.02 47.02 -8.89
C ALA A 52 31.29 48.12 -9.68
N SER A 53 31.39 49.39 -9.27
CA SER A 53 30.73 50.53 -9.93
C SER A 53 31.60 51.24 -10.97
N SER A 54 32.75 50.69 -11.34
CA SER A 54 33.75 51.34 -12.19
C SER A 54 33.99 50.57 -13.48
N THR A 55 34.44 51.27 -14.52
CA THR A 55 34.73 50.70 -15.83
C THR A 55 36.10 51.17 -16.31
N LEU A 56 37.00 50.23 -16.66
CA LEU A 56 38.27 50.48 -17.32
C LEU A 56 38.24 49.92 -18.74
N GLU A 57 38.13 50.77 -19.73
CA GLU A 57 38.21 50.37 -21.15
C GLU A 57 39.63 50.57 -21.67
N VAL A 58 40.11 49.62 -22.45
CA VAL A 58 41.44 49.63 -23.07
C VAL A 58 41.24 49.44 -24.57
N ALA A 59 41.41 50.53 -25.35
CA ALA A 59 41.11 50.54 -26.79
C ALA A 59 42.37 50.78 -27.64
N ARG A 60 42.49 50.03 -28.75
CA ARG A 60 43.68 50.02 -29.63
C ARG A 60 44.07 51.41 -30.19
N SER A 61 45.37 51.70 -30.08
CA SER A 61 46.16 52.47 -31.06
C SER A 61 47.29 51.58 -31.62
N GLY A 62 47.08 50.95 -32.79
CA GLY A 62 48.14 50.25 -33.55
C GLY A 62 48.29 48.73 -33.27
N ALA A 63 48.39 47.94 -34.35
CA ALA A 63 48.13 46.49 -34.37
C ALA A 63 49.25 45.54 -33.87
N THR A 64 50.16 45.95 -32.97
CA THR A 64 51.32 45.11 -32.61
C THR A 64 51.77 45.10 -31.14
N GLU A 65 51.17 45.87 -30.23
CA GLU A 65 51.58 45.91 -28.81
C GLU A 65 50.50 45.39 -27.86
N GLN A 66 50.94 44.85 -26.71
CA GLN A 66 50.09 44.25 -25.66
C GLN A 66 49.20 45.33 -25.03
N SER A 67 47.90 45.09 -24.94
CA SER A 67 46.91 46.07 -24.45
C SER A 67 46.93 46.16 -22.92
N ILE A 68 47.18 45.06 -22.23
CA ILE A 68 47.46 45.03 -20.80
C ILE A 68 48.71 44.18 -20.60
N ASP A 69 49.71 44.69 -19.88
CA ASP A 69 50.94 43.98 -19.48
C ASP A 69 51.03 43.99 -17.95
N LEU A 70 50.69 42.86 -17.34
CA LEU A 70 50.50 42.69 -15.91
C LEU A 70 51.66 41.91 -15.29
N SER A 71 52.60 42.60 -14.67
CA SER A 71 53.66 42.05 -13.79
C SER A 71 53.35 42.20 -12.30
N GLY A 72 52.31 42.97 -11.94
CA GLY A 72 51.79 43.19 -10.58
C GLY A 72 50.45 42.47 -10.31
N ARG A 73 49.62 43.01 -9.42
CA ARG A 73 48.29 42.45 -9.06
C ARG A 73 47.14 43.32 -9.55
N MET A 74 46.34 42.81 -10.48
CA MET A 74 45.10 43.46 -10.93
C MET A 74 43.87 42.77 -10.35
N GLU A 75 43.02 43.50 -9.63
CA GLU A 75 41.75 43.01 -9.07
C GLU A 75 40.56 43.69 -9.74
N VAL A 76 39.61 42.89 -10.23
CA VAL A 76 38.52 43.35 -11.09
C VAL A 76 37.18 42.91 -10.50
N ALA A 77 36.55 43.83 -9.77
CA ALA A 77 35.18 43.69 -9.29
C ALA A 77 34.16 44.47 -10.15
N GLY A 78 34.62 45.48 -10.91
CA GLY A 78 33.85 46.27 -11.88
C GLY A 78 33.96 45.76 -13.30
N THR A 79 33.98 46.64 -14.29
CA THR A 79 34.09 46.27 -15.71
C THR A 79 35.48 46.63 -16.24
N VAL A 80 36.18 45.71 -16.89
CA VAL A 80 37.40 45.96 -17.65
C VAL A 80 37.15 45.48 -19.07
N ARG A 81 37.18 46.39 -20.04
CA ARG A 81 37.01 46.06 -21.45
C ARG A 81 38.32 46.16 -22.19
N VAL A 82 38.61 45.18 -23.03
CA VAL A 82 39.79 45.18 -23.88
C VAL A 82 39.32 45.03 -25.32
N ASP A 83 39.23 46.16 -26.03
CA ASP A 83 38.75 46.16 -27.41
C ASP A 83 39.88 45.67 -28.33
N ASN A 84 39.70 44.45 -28.86
CA ASN A 84 40.56 43.93 -29.92
C ASN A 84 42.02 43.72 -29.41
N GLY A 85 42.24 43.53 -28.11
CA GLY A 85 43.57 43.54 -27.48
C GLY A 85 44.01 42.21 -26.84
N GLN A 86 45.28 42.12 -26.43
CA GLN A 86 45.82 41.02 -25.63
C GLN A 86 46.08 41.50 -24.20
N ALA A 87 45.61 40.76 -23.20
CA ALA A 87 46.00 40.95 -21.81
C ALA A 87 47.06 39.92 -21.44
N LEU A 88 48.29 40.36 -21.20
CA LEU A 88 49.43 39.54 -20.82
C LEU A 88 49.55 39.49 -19.30
N VAL A 89 49.62 38.28 -18.73
CA VAL A 89 50.02 38.07 -17.33
C VAL A 89 51.49 37.62 -17.30
N ALA A 90 52.39 38.52 -16.95
CA ALA A 90 53.84 38.33 -16.93
C ALA A 90 54.33 37.62 -15.65
N SER A 91 55.65 37.47 -15.47
CA SER A 91 56.23 36.80 -14.29
C SER A 91 55.76 37.43 -12.98
N GLN A 92 55.28 36.61 -12.04
CA GLN A 92 54.69 37.03 -10.76
C GLN A 92 53.40 37.87 -10.86
N GLY A 93 52.86 38.08 -12.07
CA GLY A 93 51.59 38.77 -12.26
C GLY A 93 50.41 37.95 -11.73
N GLU A 94 49.46 38.63 -11.08
CA GLU A 94 48.23 38.05 -10.52
C GLU A 94 47.01 38.83 -11.05
N LEU A 95 46.12 38.15 -11.78
CA LEU A 95 44.82 38.69 -12.17
C LEU A 95 43.72 38.06 -11.31
N VAL A 96 42.97 38.88 -10.56
CA VAL A 96 41.84 38.44 -9.73
C VAL A 96 40.53 38.99 -10.31
N LEU A 97 39.63 38.11 -10.71
CA LEU A 97 38.29 38.46 -11.20
C LEU A 97 37.28 38.33 -10.05
N ALA A 98 37.15 39.40 -9.25
CA ALA A 98 36.41 39.47 -7.99
C ALA A 98 34.94 39.91 -8.17
N GLY A 99 34.20 39.22 -9.05
CA GLY A 99 32.79 39.56 -9.35
C GLY A 99 32.60 40.58 -10.47
N GLY A 100 33.69 41.06 -11.05
CA GLY A 100 33.69 42.00 -12.16
C GLY A 100 33.77 41.34 -13.54
N TYR A 101 33.37 42.11 -14.54
CA TYR A 101 33.50 41.78 -15.95
C TYR A 101 34.92 42.06 -16.45
N PHE A 102 35.61 41.09 -17.04
CA PHE A 102 36.90 41.28 -17.71
C PHE A 102 36.83 40.72 -19.13
N GLY A 103 36.61 41.60 -20.10
CA GLY A 103 36.45 41.27 -21.53
C GLY A 103 35.76 42.42 -22.29
N PRO A 104 35.80 42.50 -23.63
CA PRO A 104 34.91 43.36 -24.42
C PRO A 104 33.49 42.77 -24.48
N PRO A 105 32.42 43.59 -24.69
CA PRO A 105 31.02 43.16 -24.68
C PRO A 105 30.82 42.04 -25.69
N VAL A 106 30.74 40.80 -25.21
CA VAL A 106 30.95 39.58 -26.01
C VAL A 106 32.42 39.44 -26.43
N MET A 107 33.07 38.33 -26.05
CA MET A 107 34.43 38.05 -26.51
C MET A 107 34.42 37.81 -28.03
N ASP A 108 34.43 38.85 -28.86
CA ASP A 108 34.48 38.66 -30.31
C ASP A 108 35.75 37.90 -30.75
N ALA A 109 35.64 37.16 -31.86
CA ALA A 109 36.71 36.35 -32.45
C ALA A 109 38.08 37.06 -32.43
N GLY A 110 38.96 36.66 -31.51
CA GLY A 110 40.35 37.15 -31.41
C GLY A 110 40.82 37.70 -30.05
N SER A 111 39.98 37.74 -29.02
CA SER A 111 40.38 38.22 -27.67
C SER A 111 41.09 37.12 -26.84
N THR A 112 42.20 37.44 -26.15
CA THR A 112 43.02 36.44 -25.44
C THR A 112 43.60 37.00 -24.12
N ILE A 113 43.36 36.29 -23.00
CA ILE A 113 44.18 36.44 -21.79
C ILE A 113 45.37 35.51 -21.94
N MET A 114 46.54 36.07 -22.23
CA MET A 114 47.73 35.33 -22.60
C MET A 114 48.71 35.22 -21.44
N VAL A 115 49.28 34.03 -21.26
CA VAL A 115 50.41 33.80 -20.34
C VAL A 115 51.64 33.45 -21.19
N PRO A 116 52.71 34.26 -21.17
CA PRO A 116 53.85 34.04 -22.05
C PRO A 116 54.74 32.89 -21.56
N SER A 117 55.38 32.21 -22.52
CA SER A 117 56.25 31.04 -22.26
C SER A 117 57.43 31.26 -21.31
N TYR A 118 57.84 32.51 -21.11
CA TYR A 118 58.95 32.90 -20.25
C TYR A 118 58.50 33.36 -18.85
N ALA A 119 57.19 33.46 -18.58
CA ALA A 119 56.69 33.90 -17.27
C ALA A 119 56.99 32.85 -16.19
N GLN A 120 57.53 33.30 -15.06
CA GLN A 120 57.73 32.48 -13.87
C GLN A 120 56.58 32.71 -12.87
N ASN A 121 55.87 31.63 -12.52
CA ASN A 121 54.71 31.58 -11.62
C ASN A 121 53.59 32.62 -11.86
N PRO A 122 53.09 32.81 -13.10
CA PRO A 122 51.90 33.63 -13.33
C PRO A 122 50.64 32.93 -12.79
N SER A 123 49.73 33.69 -12.17
CA SER A 123 48.46 33.17 -11.64
C SER A 123 47.24 33.95 -12.10
N ILE A 124 46.14 33.23 -12.36
CA ILE A 124 44.80 33.80 -12.59
C ILE A 124 43.88 33.22 -11.53
N LYS A 125 43.18 34.09 -10.80
CA LYS A 125 42.19 33.69 -9.80
C LYS A 125 40.81 34.20 -10.20
N VAL A 126 39.86 33.30 -10.32
CA VAL A 126 38.46 33.61 -10.65
C VAL A 126 37.62 33.47 -9.40
N GLU A 127 37.08 34.56 -8.87
CA GLU A 127 36.19 34.57 -7.70
C GLU A 127 34.74 34.95 -8.06
N GLY A 128 34.52 35.45 -9.28
CA GLY A 128 33.23 35.88 -9.83
C GLY A 128 32.82 35.13 -11.10
N LEU A 129 32.01 35.77 -11.95
CA LEU A 129 31.55 35.22 -13.23
C LEU A 129 32.47 35.62 -14.38
N VAL A 130 32.96 34.62 -15.12
CA VAL A 130 33.56 34.77 -16.44
C VAL A 130 32.63 34.11 -17.44
N HIS A 131 32.26 34.80 -18.52
CA HIS A 131 31.47 34.21 -19.60
C HIS A 131 31.91 34.72 -20.98
N GLY A 132 31.87 33.87 -22.01
CA GLY A 132 32.23 34.23 -23.39
C GLY A 132 32.86 33.07 -24.19
N TYR A 133 33.64 33.40 -25.22
CA TYR A 133 34.38 32.45 -26.07
C TYR A 133 35.78 32.98 -26.41
N GLY A 134 36.79 32.15 -26.65
CA GLY A 134 38.17 32.59 -26.87
C GLY A 134 39.16 31.78 -26.05
N VAL A 135 40.24 32.39 -25.56
CA VAL A 135 41.29 31.68 -24.81
C VAL A 135 41.69 32.41 -23.53
N MET A 136 41.68 31.69 -22.41
CA MET A 136 42.17 32.11 -21.10
C MET A 136 43.39 31.29 -20.70
N GLY A 137 44.52 31.95 -20.43
CA GLY A 137 45.70 31.34 -19.80
C GLY A 137 46.73 30.70 -20.74
N ALA A 138 46.48 30.60 -22.04
CA ALA A 138 47.42 30.00 -22.99
C ALA A 138 48.57 30.96 -23.39
N GLY A 139 49.72 30.39 -23.78
CA GLY A 139 50.70 31.05 -24.64
C GLY A 139 50.33 30.95 -26.14
N ARG A 140 51.13 31.53 -27.04
CA ARG A 140 50.90 31.47 -28.51
C ARG A 140 50.73 30.02 -28.98
N GLU A 141 49.81 29.77 -29.91
CA GLU A 141 49.64 28.48 -30.58
C GLU A 141 50.94 28.05 -31.29
N PHE A 142 51.38 26.81 -31.03
CA PHE A 142 52.44 26.16 -31.79
C PHE A 142 51.86 25.04 -32.65
N SER A 143 52.63 24.56 -33.64
CA SER A 143 52.25 23.46 -34.55
C SER A 143 51.95 22.11 -33.87
N ARG A 144 52.13 22.02 -32.54
CA ARG A 144 51.88 20.83 -31.70
C ARG A 144 50.84 21.09 -30.59
N GLY A 145 50.10 22.20 -30.64
CA GLY A 145 49.14 22.60 -29.61
C GLY A 145 49.65 23.75 -28.72
N PRO A 146 48.80 24.30 -27.83
CA PRO A 146 49.16 25.39 -26.95
C PRO A 146 50.14 24.92 -25.87
N ALA A 147 51.13 25.76 -25.57
CA ALA A 147 52.05 25.50 -24.48
C ALA A 147 51.43 25.94 -23.15
N LEU A 148 51.41 25.02 -22.17
CA LEU A 148 50.73 25.19 -20.88
C LEU A 148 51.67 25.83 -19.83
N TYR A 149 51.27 27.00 -19.34
CA TYR A 149 52.00 27.80 -18.36
C TYR A 149 51.07 28.27 -17.24
N GLY A 150 51.65 28.70 -16.11
CA GLY A 150 50.90 29.30 -15.02
C GLY A 150 49.94 28.39 -14.26
N THR A 151 49.28 28.99 -13.28
CA THR A 151 48.23 28.37 -12.45
C THR A 151 46.94 29.14 -12.62
N ILE A 152 45.83 28.44 -12.83
CA ILE A 152 44.50 29.04 -12.78
C ILE A 152 43.74 28.41 -11.61
N GLU A 153 43.18 29.24 -10.74
CA GLU A 153 42.31 28.83 -9.64
C GLU A 153 40.91 29.40 -9.88
N ASN A 154 39.93 28.52 -10.08
CA ASN A 154 38.53 28.89 -10.21
C ASN A 154 37.78 28.62 -8.90
N LEU A 155 37.38 29.69 -8.21
CA LEU A 155 36.49 29.71 -7.05
C LEU A 155 35.07 30.23 -7.42
N GLY A 156 34.91 30.84 -8.60
CA GLY A 156 33.69 31.47 -9.10
C GLY A 156 32.99 30.63 -10.19
N THR A 157 32.48 31.27 -11.25
CA THR A 157 31.80 30.60 -12.37
C THR A 157 32.49 30.94 -13.68
N ILE A 158 32.84 29.95 -14.50
CA ILE A 158 33.35 30.14 -15.87
C ILE A 158 32.37 29.50 -16.85
N VAL A 159 31.81 30.30 -17.78
CA VAL A 159 30.77 29.87 -18.72
C VAL A 159 31.22 30.08 -20.17
N ALA A 160 31.13 29.05 -21.01
CA ALA A 160 31.11 29.23 -22.46
C ALA A 160 29.66 29.46 -22.91
N ASP A 161 29.28 30.65 -23.35
CA ASP A 161 27.85 31.02 -23.55
C ASP A 161 27.50 31.47 -24.98
N ALA A 162 28.41 31.23 -25.94
CA ALA A 162 28.23 31.57 -27.34
C ALA A 162 28.02 30.31 -28.20
N PRO A 163 26.77 30.03 -28.65
CA PRO A 163 26.49 28.86 -29.48
C PRO A 163 27.34 28.83 -30.75
N GLY A 164 27.95 27.69 -31.06
CA GLY A 164 28.86 27.49 -32.19
C GLY A 164 30.30 27.97 -31.94
N HIS A 165 30.61 28.51 -30.76
CA HIS A 165 31.94 29.00 -30.39
C HIS A 165 32.56 28.23 -29.21
N GLN A 166 33.87 28.39 -29.02
CA GLN A 166 34.66 27.69 -28.02
C GLN A 166 35.35 28.66 -27.05
N LEU A 167 35.25 28.41 -25.74
CA LEU A 167 36.10 28.99 -24.71
C LEU A 167 37.17 27.98 -24.29
N SER A 168 38.44 28.30 -24.45
CA SER A 168 39.56 27.44 -24.04
C SER A 168 40.23 27.98 -22.77
N VAL A 169 40.23 27.20 -21.69
CA VAL A 169 40.93 27.48 -20.44
C VAL A 169 42.20 26.64 -20.40
N ALA A 170 43.35 27.28 -20.58
CA ALA A 170 44.64 26.61 -20.70
C ALA A 170 45.57 26.98 -19.52
N ALA A 171 46.04 25.99 -18.77
CA ALA A 171 46.98 26.20 -17.66
C ALA A 171 47.84 24.97 -17.40
N ARG A 172 49.05 25.15 -16.86
CA ARG A 172 49.84 24.01 -16.38
C ARG A 172 49.11 23.29 -15.24
N THR A 173 48.68 24.07 -14.24
CA THR A 173 47.85 23.60 -13.13
C THR A 173 46.53 24.35 -13.15
N PHE A 174 45.43 23.62 -13.24
CA PHE A 174 44.08 24.18 -13.15
C PHE A 174 43.38 23.59 -11.93
N THR A 175 42.95 24.44 -11.00
CA THR A 175 42.18 24.04 -9.82
C THR A 175 40.77 24.61 -9.91
N ASN A 176 39.75 23.75 -9.86
CA ASN A 176 38.35 24.12 -9.89
C ASN A 176 37.63 23.74 -8.59
N THR A 177 37.21 24.72 -7.81
CA THR A 177 36.27 24.54 -6.68
C THR A 177 34.97 25.31 -6.88
N GLY A 178 34.90 26.16 -7.91
CA GLY A 178 33.68 26.83 -8.39
C GLY A 178 32.93 26.05 -9.46
N VAL A 179 32.27 26.76 -10.40
CA VAL A 179 31.45 26.22 -11.48
C VAL A 179 32.14 26.40 -12.83
N LEU A 180 32.14 25.35 -13.66
CA LEU A 180 32.42 25.39 -15.09
C LEU A 180 31.13 25.10 -15.85
N GLU A 181 30.79 25.88 -16.87
CA GLU A 181 29.57 25.67 -17.65
C GLU A 181 29.85 25.77 -19.14
N ALA A 182 29.52 24.74 -19.90
CA ALA A 182 29.34 24.82 -21.33
C ALA A 182 27.86 25.13 -21.60
N GLY A 183 27.55 26.37 -21.95
CA GLY A 183 26.22 26.84 -22.32
C GLY A 183 25.71 26.19 -23.61
N SER A 184 24.43 26.42 -23.93
CA SER A 184 23.77 25.69 -25.01
C SER A 184 24.48 25.90 -26.35
N GLY A 185 24.75 24.81 -27.07
CA GLY A 185 25.48 24.84 -28.35
C GLY A 185 26.94 25.32 -28.27
N SER A 186 27.50 25.53 -27.08
CA SER A 186 28.81 26.16 -26.88
C SER A 186 29.86 25.13 -26.45
N THR A 187 31.14 25.36 -26.73
CA THR A 187 32.24 24.46 -26.31
C THR A 187 33.08 25.10 -25.20
N LEU A 188 33.31 24.40 -24.09
CA LEU A 188 34.29 24.73 -23.07
C LEU A 188 35.44 23.72 -23.13
N ASP A 189 36.66 24.16 -23.42
CA ASP A 189 37.84 23.31 -23.53
C ASP A 189 38.85 23.63 -22.43
N VAL A 190 39.06 22.70 -21.49
CA VAL A 190 40.00 22.85 -20.39
C VAL A 190 41.28 22.09 -20.69
N LEU A 191 42.30 22.82 -21.15
CA LEU A 191 43.60 22.29 -21.51
C LEU A 191 44.55 22.39 -20.33
N THR A 192 44.81 21.27 -19.65
CA THR A 192 45.72 21.27 -18.49
C THR A 192 46.52 19.98 -18.35
N THR A 193 47.64 20.03 -17.61
CA THR A 193 48.40 18.83 -17.22
C THR A 193 47.95 18.23 -15.88
N SER A 194 47.22 18.99 -15.07
CA SER A 194 46.63 18.53 -13.82
C SER A 194 45.35 19.32 -13.55
N PHE A 195 44.21 18.64 -13.53
CA PHE A 195 42.93 19.20 -13.14
C PHE A 195 42.66 18.79 -11.67
N MET A 196 42.57 19.77 -10.77
CA MET A 196 42.45 19.55 -9.33
C MET A 196 41.18 20.25 -8.79
N GLY A 197 40.65 19.84 -7.64
CA GLY A 197 39.53 20.52 -6.96
C GLY A 197 38.13 19.90 -7.21
N ALA A 198 37.20 20.12 -6.28
CA ALA A 198 35.90 19.46 -6.19
C ALA A 198 34.72 20.36 -6.63
N GLY A 199 34.92 21.16 -7.67
CA GLY A 199 33.90 22.08 -8.19
C GLY A 199 32.83 21.40 -9.06
N THR A 200 31.87 22.19 -9.54
CA THR A 200 30.76 21.76 -10.41
C THR A 200 31.09 21.97 -11.89
N LEU A 201 30.65 21.06 -12.75
CA LEU A 201 30.81 21.11 -14.20
C LEU A 201 29.41 20.93 -14.82
N ILE A 202 28.97 21.88 -15.63
CA ILE A 202 27.63 21.92 -16.24
C ILE A 202 27.82 21.90 -17.76
N VAL A 203 27.03 21.10 -18.46
CA VAL A 203 26.95 21.09 -19.92
C VAL A 203 25.50 21.19 -20.30
N ARG A 204 25.10 22.32 -20.87
CA ARG A 204 23.75 22.57 -21.38
C ARG A 204 23.53 21.88 -22.71
N ASP A 205 22.29 21.95 -23.20
CA ASP A 205 21.87 21.28 -24.41
C ASP A 205 22.73 21.66 -25.63
N HIS A 206 23.15 20.68 -26.44
CA HIS A 206 24.11 20.83 -27.53
C HIS A 206 25.50 21.38 -27.12
N GLY A 207 25.76 21.58 -25.82
CA GLY A 207 27.03 22.05 -25.30
C GLY A 207 28.08 20.95 -25.26
N GLN A 208 29.36 21.33 -25.30
CA GLN A 208 30.49 20.41 -25.23
C GLN A 208 31.49 20.86 -24.16
N LEU A 209 31.94 19.94 -23.30
CA LEU A 209 33.02 20.16 -22.34
C LEU A 209 34.20 19.22 -22.63
N LEU A 210 35.35 19.76 -23.01
CA LEU A 210 36.56 19.00 -23.28
C LEU A 210 37.50 19.14 -22.07
N ALA A 211 37.91 18.03 -21.45
CA ALA A 211 38.80 18.01 -20.31
C ALA A 211 40.14 17.34 -20.67
N GLY A 212 41.20 18.13 -20.80
CA GLY A 212 42.54 17.68 -21.20
C GLY A 212 43.29 16.84 -20.15
N ALA A 213 42.81 16.80 -18.90
CA ALA A 213 43.35 15.98 -17.81
C ALA A 213 42.22 15.29 -17.02
N GLY A 214 42.59 14.38 -16.11
CA GLY A 214 41.63 13.67 -15.27
C GLY A 214 40.86 14.60 -14.33
N VAL A 215 39.53 14.55 -14.42
CA VAL A 215 38.61 15.28 -13.52
C VAL A 215 38.70 14.70 -12.13
N ASN A 216 38.61 15.55 -11.11
CA ASN A 216 38.62 15.11 -9.72
C ASN A 216 37.38 14.26 -9.43
N PRO A 217 37.53 13.10 -8.76
CA PRO A 217 36.41 12.33 -8.27
C PRO A 217 35.43 13.03 -7.34
N ASP A 218 35.75 14.14 -6.68
CA ASP A 218 34.76 14.81 -5.83
C ASP A 218 33.96 15.89 -6.58
N SER A 219 34.20 16.05 -7.89
CA SER A 219 33.47 17.00 -8.72
C SER A 219 32.00 16.60 -8.95
N HIS A 220 31.12 17.61 -9.08
CA HIS A 220 29.71 17.43 -9.44
C HIS A 220 29.53 17.72 -10.93
N ILE A 221 29.13 16.72 -11.72
CA ILE A 221 28.94 16.86 -13.17
C ILE A 221 27.44 16.89 -13.49
N ILE A 222 26.99 17.90 -14.22
CA ILE A 222 25.62 18.12 -14.68
C ILE A 222 25.61 18.12 -16.20
N LEU A 223 24.95 17.15 -16.83
CA LEU A 223 24.68 17.18 -18.28
C LEU A 223 23.18 17.45 -18.47
N ASP A 224 22.86 18.69 -18.82
CA ASP A 224 21.51 19.26 -18.94
C ASP A 224 21.15 19.43 -20.42
N GLY A 225 20.39 18.49 -20.97
CA GLY A 225 19.86 18.53 -22.32
C GLY A 225 20.24 17.34 -23.18
N PRO A 226 19.43 17.10 -24.24
CA PRO A 226 19.55 15.95 -25.14
C PRO A 226 20.94 15.72 -25.74
N ASP A 227 21.58 16.78 -26.24
CA ASP A 227 22.82 16.69 -27.02
C ASP A 227 24.07 17.16 -26.24
N SER A 228 23.99 17.17 -24.90
CA SER A 228 25.10 17.58 -24.03
C SER A 228 26.24 16.55 -24.04
N GLN A 229 27.48 17.03 -24.17
CA GLN A 229 28.66 16.18 -24.39
C GLN A 229 29.83 16.55 -23.48
N MET A 230 30.55 15.56 -22.94
CA MET A 230 31.80 15.75 -22.21
C MET A 230 32.85 14.72 -22.61
N SER A 231 34.07 15.13 -22.97
CA SER A 231 35.15 14.24 -23.44
C SER A 231 36.51 14.52 -22.77
N GLY A 232 37.34 13.49 -22.51
CA GLY A 232 38.66 13.67 -21.87
C GLY A 232 39.33 12.37 -21.35
N HIS A 233 40.55 12.48 -20.81
CA HIS A 233 41.22 11.39 -20.06
C HIS A 233 40.66 11.30 -18.64
N VAL A 234 39.40 10.88 -18.51
CA VAL A 234 38.70 10.89 -17.22
C VAL A 234 38.98 9.59 -16.45
N PHE A 235 39.65 9.69 -15.30
CA PHE A 235 39.76 8.60 -14.33
C PHE A 235 38.58 8.71 -13.35
N PHE A 236 37.53 7.93 -13.60
CA PHE A 236 36.35 7.89 -12.73
C PHE A 236 36.66 7.05 -11.46
N MET A 237 37.14 7.69 -10.40
CA MET A 237 37.23 7.04 -9.08
C MET A 237 36.51 7.86 -8.00
N GLY A 238 35.19 8.10 -8.14
CA GLY A 238 34.35 8.66 -7.06
C GLY A 238 33.35 9.80 -7.38
N ALA A 239 33.17 10.24 -8.64
CA ALA A 239 32.36 11.41 -9.04
C ALA A 239 30.85 11.34 -8.72
N ARG A 240 30.27 12.52 -8.38
CA ARG A 240 28.82 12.79 -8.31
C ARG A 240 28.32 13.27 -9.68
N PHE A 241 27.30 12.63 -10.23
CA PHE A 241 26.68 12.94 -11.52
C PHE A 241 25.19 13.25 -11.37
N THR A 242 24.74 14.29 -12.06
CA THR A 242 23.32 14.60 -12.30
C THR A 242 23.12 14.70 -13.82
N LEU A 243 22.18 13.96 -14.39
CA LEU A 243 21.89 13.96 -15.83
C LEU A 243 20.42 14.39 -16.03
N GLU A 244 20.18 15.55 -16.65
CA GLU A 244 18.85 16.17 -16.83
C GLU A 244 18.53 16.39 -18.34
N GLY A 245 17.28 16.21 -18.79
CA GLY A 245 16.83 16.48 -20.18
C GLY A 245 16.47 15.23 -21.02
N HIS A 246 15.82 15.42 -22.18
CA HIS A 246 15.14 14.40 -23.01
C HIS A 246 15.77 14.30 -24.42
N ASP A 247 16.58 13.27 -24.74
CA ASP A 247 16.70 12.73 -26.11
C ASP A 247 16.83 11.21 -26.18
N GLN A 248 16.47 10.68 -27.35
CA GLN A 248 16.54 9.29 -27.79
C GLN A 248 17.93 8.77 -28.15
N ILE A 249 19.00 9.50 -27.84
CA ILE A 249 20.37 9.04 -28.09
C ILE A 249 21.04 8.98 -26.73
N GLY A 250 20.95 7.79 -26.13
CA GLY A 250 21.43 7.53 -24.78
C GLY A 250 22.88 7.93 -24.56
N VAL A 251 23.30 7.83 -23.30
CA VAL A 251 24.70 7.70 -22.94
C VAL A 251 25.22 6.41 -23.58
N ASN A 252 25.40 6.41 -24.89
CA ASN A 252 25.84 5.27 -25.65
C ASN A 252 27.34 5.15 -25.36
N GLY A 253 27.69 4.18 -24.53
CA GLY A 253 28.98 3.51 -24.62
C GLY A 253 29.31 3.00 -26.05
N TYR A 254 28.35 3.10 -26.99
CA TYR A 254 28.44 2.77 -28.39
C TYR A 254 28.23 3.95 -29.37
N ASN A 255 28.70 5.17 -29.07
CA ASN A 255 29.39 6.03 -30.05
C ASN A 255 29.91 7.32 -29.40
N GLY A 256 31.13 7.25 -28.85
CA GLY A 256 32.13 8.27 -29.18
C GLY A 256 32.46 9.39 -28.19
N VAL A 257 31.76 9.61 -27.06
CA VAL A 257 32.10 10.82 -26.24
C VAL A 257 32.40 10.60 -24.74
N ILE A 258 31.95 9.51 -24.09
CA ILE A 258 32.52 9.11 -22.78
C ILE A 258 33.52 7.97 -23.01
N ASN A 259 34.76 8.35 -23.30
CA ASN A 259 35.84 7.50 -23.83
C ASN A 259 36.05 6.16 -23.11
N ARG A 260 36.26 5.08 -23.89
CA ARG A 260 36.95 3.75 -23.72
C ARG A 260 36.96 2.98 -22.38
N TYR A 261 36.62 3.62 -21.27
CA TYR A 261 36.67 3.09 -19.90
C TYR A 261 35.30 3.15 -19.20
N GLY A 262 34.35 3.99 -19.65
CA GLY A 262 32.93 4.07 -19.22
C GLY A 262 32.68 4.20 -17.70
N LEU A 263 31.41 4.34 -17.29
CA LEU A 263 31.07 4.28 -15.86
C LEU A 263 31.28 2.86 -15.35
N THR A 264 32.04 2.70 -14.27
CA THR A 264 32.34 1.41 -13.65
C THR A 264 32.04 1.40 -12.14
N GLN A 265 31.91 2.58 -11.52
CA GLN A 265 31.63 2.70 -10.09
C GLN A 265 30.92 4.02 -9.75
N VAL A 266 29.95 3.97 -8.82
CA VAL A 266 29.46 5.11 -8.04
C VAL A 266 30.03 4.96 -6.61
N GLY A 267 30.84 5.91 -6.16
CA GLY A 267 31.48 5.84 -4.83
C GLY A 267 30.50 6.12 -3.69
N THR A 268 30.91 5.95 -2.43
CA THR A 268 30.04 6.18 -1.25
C THR A 268 29.51 7.60 -1.11
N ALA A 269 30.22 8.58 -1.66
CA ALA A 269 29.76 9.97 -1.74
C ALA A 269 29.13 10.29 -3.10
N GLY A 270 29.17 9.38 -4.07
CA GLY A 270 28.68 9.58 -5.43
C GLY A 270 27.16 9.46 -5.52
N SER A 271 26.57 10.23 -6.42
CA SER A 271 25.19 10.07 -6.87
C SER A 271 25.17 9.97 -8.40
N LEU A 272 24.19 9.26 -8.95
CA LEU A 272 23.87 9.26 -10.37
C LEU A 272 22.36 9.46 -10.50
N GLU A 273 21.93 10.62 -10.98
CA GLU A 273 20.52 10.92 -11.18
C GLU A 273 20.19 10.91 -12.68
N LEU A 274 19.29 10.02 -13.10
CA LEU A 274 18.78 9.86 -14.45
C LEU A 274 17.33 10.34 -14.45
N LEU A 275 17.10 11.60 -14.78
CA LEU A 275 15.77 12.21 -14.65
C LEU A 275 15.05 12.31 -16.01
N ASN A 276 13.72 12.46 -15.96
CA ASN A 276 12.85 12.67 -17.12
C ASN A 276 12.88 11.55 -18.17
N GLY A 277 12.81 10.29 -17.74
CA GLY A 277 12.67 9.16 -18.67
C GLY A 277 13.94 8.78 -19.43
N ARG A 278 15.13 9.09 -18.89
CA ARG A 278 16.40 8.91 -19.60
C ARG A 278 16.86 7.46 -19.63
N ASP A 279 17.09 6.93 -20.82
CA ASP A 279 17.75 5.65 -21.02
C ASP A 279 19.27 5.76 -20.77
N PHE A 280 19.81 4.76 -20.08
CA PHE A 280 21.22 4.60 -19.77
C PHE A 280 21.69 3.23 -20.25
N HIS A 281 22.65 3.20 -21.19
CA HIS A 281 23.19 1.96 -21.73
C HIS A 281 24.72 1.88 -21.55
N SER A 282 25.20 0.90 -20.78
CA SER A 282 26.61 0.71 -20.48
C SER A 282 27.11 -0.68 -20.82
N VAL A 283 28.24 -0.78 -21.53
CA VAL A 283 28.92 -2.06 -21.76
C VAL A 283 29.76 -2.53 -20.56
N ASN A 284 29.80 -1.75 -19.48
CA ASN A 284 30.56 -2.05 -18.28
C ASN A 284 29.68 -2.58 -17.15
N THR A 285 30.30 -3.35 -16.26
CA THR A 285 29.74 -3.60 -14.92
C THR A 285 29.93 -2.36 -14.05
N ILE A 286 28.88 -1.95 -13.34
CA ILE A 286 28.83 -0.76 -12.49
C ILE A 286 28.72 -1.22 -11.03
N ALA A 287 29.67 -0.81 -10.19
CA ALA A 287 29.60 -0.99 -8.73
C ALA A 287 29.05 0.27 -8.06
N ASP A 288 27.83 0.24 -7.54
CA ASP A 288 27.24 1.34 -6.78
C ASP A 288 27.48 1.19 -5.28
N ASN A 289 28.20 2.12 -4.66
CA ASN A 289 28.29 2.24 -3.20
C ASN A 289 27.65 3.54 -2.69
N GLY A 290 27.06 4.35 -3.57
CA GLY A 290 26.46 5.66 -3.30
C GLY A 290 24.96 5.64 -3.56
N SER A 291 24.47 6.49 -4.47
CA SER A 291 23.05 6.51 -4.84
C SER A 291 22.83 6.61 -6.34
N ILE A 292 21.94 5.78 -6.89
CA ILE A 292 21.42 5.90 -8.25
C ILE A 292 19.92 6.24 -8.16
N LEU A 293 19.48 7.26 -8.90
CA LEU A 293 18.08 7.67 -9.02
C LEU A 293 17.64 7.53 -10.48
N LEU A 294 16.59 6.75 -10.74
CA LEU A 294 15.96 6.59 -12.05
C LEU A 294 14.57 7.26 -12.06
N GLY A 295 14.39 8.27 -12.89
CA GLY A 295 13.13 9.00 -13.09
C GLY A 295 12.40 8.59 -14.35
N GLY A 296 12.38 7.28 -14.67
CA GLY A 296 11.88 6.67 -15.91
C GLY A 296 12.99 6.21 -16.86
N GLY A 297 12.61 5.58 -17.98
CA GLY A 297 13.55 5.06 -19.00
C GLY A 297 14.17 3.71 -18.64
N ASP A 298 15.09 3.23 -19.47
CA ASP A 298 15.76 1.94 -19.35
C ASP A 298 17.20 2.08 -18.82
N PHE A 299 17.50 1.47 -17.67
CA PHE A 299 18.86 1.30 -17.16
C PHE A 299 19.40 -0.08 -17.57
N ASP A 300 20.18 -0.12 -18.65
CA ASP A 300 20.79 -1.34 -19.15
C ASP A 300 22.32 -1.27 -19.00
N SER A 301 22.90 -2.28 -18.35
CA SER A 301 24.35 -2.38 -18.19
C SER A 301 24.81 -3.82 -18.31
N ALA A 302 26.08 -4.03 -18.65
CA ALA A 302 26.67 -5.38 -18.62
C ALA A 302 26.57 -6.02 -17.21
N GLY A 303 26.47 -5.20 -16.16
CA GLY A 303 25.91 -5.61 -14.87
C GLY A 303 25.88 -4.47 -13.86
N LEU A 304 24.96 -4.50 -12.91
CA LEU A 304 24.87 -3.55 -11.80
C LEU A 304 25.09 -4.29 -10.48
N THR A 305 26.04 -3.84 -9.67
CA THR A 305 26.21 -4.29 -8.29
C THR A 305 25.89 -3.15 -7.34
N VAL A 306 24.74 -3.18 -6.68
CA VAL A 306 24.40 -2.28 -5.57
C VAL A 306 25.10 -2.82 -4.33
N GLY A 307 26.20 -2.20 -3.92
CA GLY A 307 26.96 -2.53 -2.72
C GLY A 307 26.19 -2.26 -1.43
N ALA A 308 26.73 -2.67 -0.28
CA ALA A 308 26.03 -2.59 1.01
C ALA A 308 25.63 -1.17 1.44
N THR A 309 26.34 -0.15 0.97
CA THR A 309 26.00 1.26 1.17
C THR A 309 25.34 1.91 -0.03
N GLY A 310 25.22 1.16 -1.15
CA GLY A 310 24.59 1.60 -2.38
C GLY A 310 23.08 1.63 -2.26
N SER A 311 22.45 2.53 -3.01
CA SER A 311 21.01 2.72 -3.04
C SER A 311 20.57 3.03 -4.46
N PHE A 312 19.76 2.16 -5.05
CA PHE A 312 19.05 2.44 -6.30
C PHE A 312 17.61 2.83 -5.99
N ALA A 313 17.09 3.92 -6.55
CA ALA A 313 15.70 4.33 -6.34
C ALA A 313 15.07 4.86 -7.62
N GLY A 314 13.80 4.59 -7.89
CA GLY A 314 13.17 5.14 -9.08
C GLY A 314 11.96 4.40 -9.63
N HIS A 315 11.61 4.74 -10.87
CA HIS A 315 10.69 4.03 -11.75
C HIS A 315 11.31 3.96 -13.16
N GLY A 316 10.86 3.04 -14.02
CA GLY A 316 11.51 2.70 -15.30
C GLY A 316 11.82 1.21 -15.38
N SER A 317 12.77 0.81 -16.22
CA SER A 317 13.24 -0.57 -16.31
C SER A 317 14.72 -0.70 -15.91
N LEU A 318 15.06 -1.81 -15.26
CA LEU A 318 16.42 -2.20 -14.90
C LEU A 318 16.73 -3.53 -15.57
N GLY A 319 17.63 -3.49 -16.57
CA GLY A 319 18.06 -4.65 -17.36
C GLY A 319 19.47 -5.15 -17.03
N GLY A 320 19.85 -6.27 -17.65
CA GLY A 320 21.18 -6.87 -17.50
C GLY A 320 21.33 -7.80 -16.29
N THR A 321 22.53 -7.95 -15.74
CA THR A 321 22.76 -8.73 -14.49
C THR A 321 22.76 -7.79 -13.29
N VAL A 322 21.94 -8.06 -12.27
CA VAL A 322 21.82 -7.23 -11.06
C VAL A 322 22.26 -8.02 -9.82
N VAL A 323 23.15 -7.43 -9.03
CA VAL A 323 23.59 -7.92 -7.72
C VAL A 323 23.21 -6.86 -6.68
N ASN A 324 22.16 -7.09 -5.90
CA ASN A 324 21.70 -6.20 -4.84
C ASN A 324 22.23 -6.66 -3.48
N ASN A 325 23.18 -5.92 -2.90
CA ASN A 325 23.63 -6.05 -1.51
C ASN A 325 23.24 -4.83 -0.65
N GLY A 326 22.63 -3.80 -1.25
CA GLY A 326 22.21 -2.56 -0.62
C GLY A 326 20.69 -2.45 -0.52
N THR A 327 20.12 -1.36 -1.04
CA THR A 327 18.67 -1.16 -1.12
C THR A 327 18.24 -0.75 -2.53
N ILE A 328 17.21 -1.40 -3.07
CA ILE A 328 16.53 -0.99 -4.32
C ILE A 328 15.13 -0.50 -3.97
N THR A 329 14.75 0.72 -4.36
CA THR A 329 13.47 1.35 -3.98
C THR A 329 12.63 1.72 -5.20
N ALA A 330 11.45 1.14 -5.35
CA ALA A 330 10.45 1.63 -6.30
C ALA A 330 9.81 2.93 -5.79
N GLN A 331 9.89 4.01 -6.57
CA GLN A 331 9.31 5.31 -6.24
C GLN A 331 8.84 6.09 -7.47
N GLY A 332 7.68 6.75 -7.33
CA GLY A 332 7.13 7.64 -8.35
C GLY A 332 6.50 6.96 -9.57
N GLY A 333 6.42 5.63 -9.61
CA GLY A 333 5.85 4.85 -10.71
C GLY A 333 6.20 3.37 -10.59
N THR A 334 6.13 2.64 -11.71
CA THR A 334 6.53 1.23 -11.81
C THR A 334 8.03 1.12 -12.10
N LEU A 335 8.75 0.39 -11.24
CA LEU A 335 10.12 -0.06 -11.48
C LEU A 335 10.08 -1.53 -11.88
N VAL A 336 10.40 -1.82 -13.14
CA VAL A 336 10.50 -3.17 -13.67
C VAL A 336 11.95 -3.64 -13.57
N ILE A 337 12.19 -4.78 -12.93
CA ILE A 337 13.49 -5.44 -12.94
C ILE A 337 13.41 -6.62 -13.89
N ASP A 338 13.66 -6.34 -15.17
CA ASP A 338 13.77 -7.34 -16.25
C ASP A 338 15.25 -7.73 -16.44
N SER A 339 15.81 -8.28 -15.37
CA SER A 339 17.22 -8.67 -15.34
C SER A 339 17.40 -10.11 -15.83
N ALA A 340 18.47 -10.38 -16.57
CA ALA A 340 18.86 -11.74 -16.94
C ALA A 340 19.22 -12.60 -15.70
N SER A 341 19.59 -11.95 -14.59
CA SER A 341 19.92 -12.55 -13.29
C SER A 341 19.82 -11.47 -12.20
N LEU A 342 19.08 -11.74 -11.12
CA LEU A 342 19.00 -10.90 -9.92
C LEU A 342 19.51 -11.69 -8.70
N THR A 343 20.55 -11.19 -8.03
CA THR A 343 21.20 -11.89 -6.91
C THR A 343 21.55 -10.95 -5.75
N GLY A 344 22.02 -11.49 -4.64
CA GLY A 344 22.49 -10.71 -3.48
C GLY A 344 21.54 -10.74 -2.29
N THR A 345 21.93 -10.08 -1.19
CA THR A 345 21.21 -10.10 0.11
C THR A 345 20.59 -8.76 0.48
N GLY A 346 20.61 -7.79 -0.44
CA GLY A 346 20.07 -6.45 -0.24
C GLY A 346 18.55 -6.44 -0.19
N GLY A 347 17.99 -5.42 0.44
CA GLY A 347 16.55 -5.25 0.56
C GLY A 347 15.92 -4.54 -0.64
N PHE A 348 14.60 -4.69 -0.76
CA PHE A 348 13.75 -3.92 -1.66
C PHE A 348 12.78 -3.06 -0.86
N ALA A 349 12.43 -1.90 -1.40
CA ALA A 349 11.42 -1.03 -0.81
C ALA A 349 10.44 -0.51 -1.87
N ILE A 350 9.20 -0.28 -1.46
CA ILE A 350 8.11 0.18 -2.34
C ILE A 350 7.46 1.39 -1.68
N GLN A 351 7.57 2.57 -2.30
CA GLN A 351 6.89 3.77 -1.81
C GLN A 351 5.39 3.74 -2.08
N ALA A 352 4.66 4.66 -1.44
CA ALA A 352 3.22 4.80 -1.66
C ALA A 352 2.90 5.03 -3.14
N GLY A 353 1.96 4.25 -3.68
CA GLY A 353 1.55 4.34 -5.09
C GLY A 353 2.57 3.89 -6.13
N ALA A 354 3.74 3.38 -5.72
CA ALA A 354 4.74 2.82 -6.63
C ALA A 354 4.53 1.32 -6.83
N GLU A 355 5.09 0.78 -7.91
CA GLU A 355 5.08 -0.64 -8.20
C GLU A 355 6.52 -1.15 -8.38
N LEU A 356 6.84 -2.30 -7.80
CA LEU A 356 8.04 -3.06 -8.10
C LEU A 356 7.63 -4.31 -8.87
N SER A 357 7.99 -4.43 -10.14
CA SER A 357 7.79 -5.65 -10.93
C SER A 357 9.10 -6.44 -11.04
N LEU A 358 9.04 -7.74 -10.74
CA LEU A 358 10.16 -8.67 -10.84
C LEU A 358 9.87 -9.70 -11.96
N GLY A 359 10.71 -9.74 -13.00
CA GLY A 359 10.51 -10.55 -14.22
C GLY A 359 11.02 -12.00 -14.20
N ASP A 360 10.78 -12.73 -15.30
CA ASP A 360 10.88 -14.20 -15.59
C ASP A 360 12.04 -15.01 -14.98
N ARG A 361 13.18 -14.39 -14.62
CA ARG A 361 14.39 -15.13 -14.20
C ARG A 361 14.79 -14.94 -12.74
N VAL A 362 13.96 -14.27 -11.94
CA VAL A 362 14.17 -14.13 -10.50
C VAL A 362 13.96 -15.46 -9.75
N ALA A 363 13.31 -16.45 -10.39
CA ALA A 363 12.70 -17.54 -9.65
C ALA A 363 13.02 -18.97 -10.16
N ASP A 364 13.65 -19.14 -11.34
CA ASP A 364 13.58 -20.42 -12.06
C ASP A 364 14.89 -21.24 -12.16
N ASN A 365 15.86 -21.16 -11.23
CA ASN A 365 17.07 -22.00 -11.35
C ASN A 365 17.77 -22.40 -10.04
N ALA A 366 17.10 -23.18 -9.18
CA ALA A 366 17.77 -23.95 -8.12
C ALA A 366 18.78 -24.98 -8.68
N ALA A 367 18.67 -25.40 -9.96
CA ALA A 367 19.50 -26.45 -10.54
C ALA A 367 20.85 -25.98 -11.14
N ALA A 368 21.07 -24.67 -11.34
CA ALA A 368 22.26 -24.16 -12.04
C ALA A 368 23.34 -23.53 -11.14
N GLY A 369 23.11 -23.37 -9.84
CA GLY A 369 24.09 -22.74 -8.95
C GLY A 369 24.38 -21.26 -9.27
N ILE A 370 23.44 -20.58 -9.92
CA ILE A 370 23.50 -19.15 -10.25
C ILE A 370 22.39 -18.46 -9.46
N GLY A 371 22.73 -18.06 -8.23
CA GLY A 371 22.10 -16.99 -7.44
C GLY A 371 20.59 -17.03 -7.22
N THR A 372 20.14 -17.87 -6.28
CA THR A 372 18.89 -17.66 -5.55
C THR A 372 18.98 -16.34 -4.77
N LEU A 373 17.94 -15.50 -4.82
CA LEU A 373 17.70 -14.50 -3.77
C LEU A 373 17.71 -15.26 -2.43
N GLY A 374 18.69 -14.96 -1.57
CA GLY A 374 18.94 -15.74 -0.36
C GLY A 374 17.78 -15.70 0.63
N THR A 375 17.82 -16.56 1.65
CA THR A 375 16.81 -16.72 2.72
C THR A 375 16.52 -15.48 3.59
N ASP A 376 17.05 -14.30 3.24
CA ASP A 376 17.03 -13.07 4.04
C ASP A 376 16.64 -11.81 3.22
N VAL A 377 16.13 -11.97 1.99
CA VAL A 377 15.74 -10.80 1.18
C VAL A 377 14.51 -10.14 1.80
N GLY A 378 14.67 -8.89 2.26
CA GLY A 378 13.61 -8.10 2.85
C GLY A 378 12.94 -7.18 1.85
N ILE A 379 11.62 -7.28 1.69
CA ILE A 379 10.78 -6.33 0.96
C ILE A 379 10.03 -5.46 1.96
N ARG A 380 10.06 -4.14 1.77
CA ARG A 380 9.37 -3.21 2.65
C ARG A 380 8.45 -2.25 1.91
N PHE A 381 7.18 -2.25 2.27
CA PHE A 381 6.26 -1.19 1.88
C PHE A 381 6.47 0.02 2.81
N LEU A 382 6.64 1.20 2.21
CA LEU A 382 6.93 2.46 2.90
C LEU A 382 5.69 3.38 2.97
N GLY A 383 4.53 2.93 2.48
CA GLY A 383 3.27 3.66 2.50
C GLY A 383 2.09 2.82 1.99
N ALA A 384 0.95 3.47 1.73
CA ALA A 384 -0.27 2.84 1.20
C ALA A 384 -0.25 2.80 -0.34
N THR A 385 -1.07 1.92 -0.94
CA THR A 385 -1.23 1.76 -2.40
C THR A 385 0.00 1.32 -3.19
N GLY A 386 1.03 0.77 -2.55
CA GLY A 386 2.18 0.20 -3.24
C GLY A 386 1.87 -1.19 -3.82
N THR A 387 2.50 -1.57 -4.93
CA THR A 387 2.31 -2.89 -5.56
C THR A 387 3.64 -3.63 -5.70
N LEU A 388 3.68 -4.92 -5.35
CA LEU A 388 4.74 -5.85 -5.72
C LEU A 388 4.17 -6.79 -6.79
N SER A 389 4.73 -6.79 -7.99
CA SER A 389 4.33 -7.68 -9.08
C SER A 389 5.42 -8.70 -9.34
N ILE A 390 5.06 -9.97 -9.47
CA ILE A 390 5.98 -11.07 -9.82
C ILE A 390 5.42 -11.74 -11.07
N GLU A 391 6.16 -11.66 -12.18
CA GLU A 391 5.65 -12.02 -13.51
C GLU A 391 5.72 -13.54 -13.80
N GLU A 392 6.75 -14.24 -13.31
CA GLU A 392 6.81 -15.71 -13.23
C GLU A 392 7.40 -16.13 -11.88
N ALA A 393 6.61 -16.83 -11.06
CA ALA A 393 7.02 -17.28 -9.74
C ALA A 393 7.51 -18.74 -9.79
N GLY A 394 8.79 -18.95 -10.07
CA GLY A 394 9.50 -20.08 -9.48
C GLY A 394 9.67 -19.93 -7.95
N ASP A 395 10.67 -20.57 -7.35
CA ASP A 395 10.88 -20.55 -5.89
C ASP A 395 11.38 -19.17 -5.40
N PHE A 396 10.44 -18.26 -5.11
CA PHE A 396 10.73 -16.89 -4.68
C PHE A 396 10.80 -16.76 -3.16
N HIS A 397 11.98 -16.50 -2.60
CA HIS A 397 12.17 -16.40 -1.14
C HIS A 397 12.28 -14.96 -0.61
N ALA A 398 11.30 -14.47 0.18
CA ALA A 398 11.38 -13.12 0.78
C ALA A 398 10.67 -12.94 2.14
N SER A 399 11.14 -11.99 2.94
CA SER A 399 10.38 -11.45 4.09
C SER A 399 9.71 -10.14 3.68
N VAL A 400 8.42 -9.94 3.98
CA VAL A 400 7.71 -8.69 3.64
C VAL A 400 7.30 -7.94 4.91
N ALA A 401 7.62 -6.64 4.95
CA ALA A 401 7.33 -5.74 6.07
C ALA A 401 6.58 -4.48 5.60
N GLY A 402 5.79 -3.87 6.51
CA GLY A 402 5.09 -2.61 6.25
C GLY A 402 3.88 -2.70 5.31
N PHE A 403 3.40 -3.91 5.02
CA PHE A 403 2.20 -4.13 4.21
C PHE A 403 0.95 -3.62 4.94
N GLY A 404 0.09 -2.84 4.27
CA GLY A 404 -1.10 -2.24 4.89
C GLY A 404 -2.17 -1.92 3.85
N ILE A 405 -3.26 -1.27 4.29
CA ILE A 405 -4.45 -1.00 3.46
C ILE A 405 -4.07 -0.39 2.10
N GLY A 406 -4.58 -1.00 1.03
CA GLY A 406 -4.41 -0.55 -0.34
C GLY A 406 -3.15 -1.07 -1.02
N ASN A 407 -2.20 -1.67 -0.30
CA ASN A 407 -1.05 -2.32 -0.93
C ASN A 407 -1.48 -3.61 -1.63
N ARG A 408 -0.75 -4.01 -2.67
CA ARG A 408 -1.03 -5.19 -3.46
C ARG A 408 0.24 -6.03 -3.66
N ILE A 409 0.09 -7.35 -3.63
CA ILE A 409 1.05 -8.29 -4.20
C ILE A 409 0.32 -8.97 -5.35
N ASP A 410 0.80 -8.78 -6.57
CA ASP A 410 0.29 -9.39 -7.79
C ASP A 410 1.24 -10.48 -8.25
N LEU A 411 0.72 -11.68 -8.45
CA LEU A 411 1.48 -12.83 -8.89
C LEU A 411 0.87 -13.26 -10.20
N MET A 412 1.51 -12.87 -11.29
CA MET A 412 0.99 -13.17 -12.60
C MET A 412 1.24 -14.66 -12.86
N ASN A 413 0.17 -15.41 -13.16
CA ASN A 413 0.16 -16.81 -13.64
C ASN A 413 0.39 -18.00 -12.68
N GLU A 414 0.49 -17.87 -11.35
CA GLU A 414 0.65 -19.03 -10.42
C GLU A 414 -0.37 -19.08 -9.27
N SER A 415 -0.68 -20.28 -8.76
CA SER A 415 -1.58 -20.52 -7.61
C SER A 415 -0.75 -20.71 -6.32
N ILE A 416 -1.01 -19.93 -5.25
CA ILE A 416 -0.36 -20.15 -3.94
C ILE A 416 -1.29 -20.89 -2.98
N GLY A 417 -0.73 -21.89 -2.27
CA GLY A 417 -1.27 -22.42 -1.02
C GLY A 417 -0.73 -21.64 0.19
N PHE A 418 -1.61 -21.09 1.03
CA PHE A 418 -1.22 -20.38 2.26
C PHE A 418 -0.91 -21.38 3.39
N GLY A 419 0.23 -21.23 4.09
CA GLY A 419 0.64 -22.19 5.12
C GLY A 419 1.17 -21.55 6.41
N MET A 420 0.45 -21.79 7.51
CA MET A 420 0.88 -21.70 8.91
C MET A 420 1.30 -20.34 9.49
N LEU A 421 0.67 -20.01 10.62
CA LEU A 421 1.15 -19.08 11.63
C LEU A 421 2.33 -19.71 12.40
N ASN A 422 3.48 -19.05 12.41
CA ASN A 422 4.58 -19.36 13.31
C ASN A 422 4.29 -18.80 14.71
N ALA A 423 4.86 -19.43 15.75
CA ALA A 423 4.65 -19.07 17.15
C ALA A 423 5.14 -17.65 17.54
N ASP A 424 5.90 -17.00 16.67
CA ASP A 424 6.38 -15.61 16.82
C ASP A 424 5.42 -14.57 16.22
N GLY A 425 4.28 -15.02 15.69
CA GLY A 425 3.33 -14.16 15.01
C GLY A 425 3.82 -13.79 13.61
N THR A 426 4.40 -14.72 12.86
CA THR A 426 4.64 -14.56 11.42
C THR A 426 3.79 -15.56 10.60
N ALA A 427 3.40 -15.23 9.36
CA ALA A 427 2.70 -16.12 8.43
C ALA A 427 3.66 -16.56 7.32
N SER A 428 3.75 -17.86 7.06
CA SER A 428 4.64 -18.39 6.01
C SER A 428 3.88 -18.59 4.67
N LEU A 429 4.53 -18.33 3.54
CA LEU A 429 4.02 -18.70 2.21
C LEU A 429 4.79 -19.91 1.67
N TYR A 430 4.10 -20.82 0.98
CA TYR A 430 4.70 -22.01 0.35
C TYR A 430 4.30 -22.06 -1.12
N GLY A 431 5.25 -22.35 -2.01
CA GLY A 431 5.03 -22.41 -3.47
C GLY A 431 4.55 -23.79 -3.92
N SER A 432 3.88 -23.84 -5.09
CA SER A 432 3.39 -25.08 -5.70
C SER A 432 4.23 -25.53 -6.92
N GLY A 433 5.54 -25.64 -6.74
CA GLY A 433 6.50 -26.15 -7.72
C GLY A 433 7.10 -27.51 -7.34
N ALA A 434 7.76 -28.21 -8.28
CA ALA A 434 8.04 -29.66 -8.29
C ALA A 434 8.95 -30.28 -7.19
N GLN A 435 9.15 -29.61 -6.05
CA GLN A 435 9.69 -30.17 -4.82
C GLN A 435 8.74 -29.75 -3.68
N ALA A 436 7.82 -30.64 -3.32
CA ALA A 436 6.83 -30.39 -2.27
C ALA A 436 7.50 -29.94 -0.95
N GLY A 437 7.21 -28.72 -0.50
CA GLY A 437 7.35 -28.31 0.91
C GLY A 437 8.46 -27.32 1.29
N GLU A 438 9.01 -26.51 0.37
CA GLU A 438 9.99 -25.47 0.75
C GLU A 438 9.36 -24.08 1.03
N LEU A 439 9.88 -23.42 2.08
CA LEU A 439 9.39 -22.17 2.68
C LEU A 439 9.66 -20.97 1.78
N VAL A 440 8.65 -20.42 1.12
CA VAL A 440 8.75 -19.35 0.11
C VAL A 440 8.74 -17.94 0.72
N ALA A 441 8.08 -17.65 1.83
CA ALA A 441 8.22 -16.32 2.47
C ALA A 441 7.74 -16.29 3.92
N VAL A 442 8.16 -15.27 4.70
CA VAL A 442 7.73 -15.05 6.10
C VAL A 442 7.22 -13.62 6.28
N LEU A 443 5.95 -13.46 6.66
CA LEU A 443 5.23 -12.20 6.89
C LEU A 443 5.07 -11.94 8.38
N SER A 444 5.33 -10.74 8.92
CA SER A 444 5.13 -10.44 10.36
C SER A 444 3.72 -9.91 10.68
N MET A 445 3.02 -10.55 11.62
CA MET A 445 1.65 -10.19 12.06
C MET A 445 1.57 -8.88 12.83
N LYS A 446 2.67 -8.31 13.32
CA LYS A 446 2.61 -6.96 13.92
C LYS A 446 2.27 -5.89 12.85
N ASP A 447 2.53 -6.22 11.58
CA ASP A 447 2.37 -5.33 10.43
C ASP A 447 1.11 -5.66 9.60
N LEU A 448 0.47 -6.84 9.77
CA LEU A 448 -0.80 -7.24 9.12
C LEU A 448 -2.05 -6.58 9.74
N ARG A 449 -2.04 -5.25 9.90
CA ARG A 449 -3.31 -4.54 10.09
C ARG A 449 -3.96 -4.36 8.71
N SER A 450 -5.01 -5.14 8.48
CA SER A 450 -6.10 -5.05 7.46
C SER A 450 -5.89 -5.53 6.01
N GLY A 451 -6.51 -6.70 5.70
CA GLY A 451 -7.16 -7.18 4.44
C GLY A 451 -6.31 -7.46 3.19
N HIS A 452 -6.52 -8.46 2.31
CA HIS A 452 -7.40 -9.65 2.14
C HIS A 452 -6.87 -10.48 0.93
N PHE A 453 -7.22 -11.77 0.81
CA PHE A 453 -7.50 -12.45 -0.48
C PHE A 453 -8.77 -13.33 -0.31
N VAL A 454 -9.79 -13.13 -1.15
CA VAL A 454 -11.12 -13.80 -1.14
C VAL A 454 -11.64 -13.90 -2.58
N THR A 455 -12.25 -15.03 -2.97
CA THR A 455 -13.12 -15.10 -4.16
C THR A 455 -14.55 -14.73 -3.74
N VAL A 456 -15.08 -13.64 -4.30
CA VAL A 456 -16.42 -13.11 -4.00
C VAL A 456 -17.41 -13.55 -5.07
N THR A 457 -18.46 -14.28 -4.68
CA THR A 457 -19.71 -14.36 -5.46
C THR A 457 -20.83 -13.70 -4.66
N GLY A 458 -21.27 -12.51 -5.09
CA GLY A 458 -22.41 -11.81 -4.49
C GLY A 458 -23.74 -12.23 -5.12
N ASP A 459 -24.78 -12.38 -4.31
CA ASP A 459 -26.17 -12.67 -4.73
C ASP A 459 -27.01 -11.40 -5.00
N GLY A 460 -26.40 -10.22 -4.86
CA GLY A 460 -27.05 -8.93 -5.11
C GLY A 460 -28.01 -8.46 -4.01
N ARG A 461 -27.96 -9.03 -2.80
CA ARG A 461 -28.81 -8.59 -1.67
C ARG A 461 -28.08 -8.31 -0.36
N GLY A 462 -26.78 -8.05 -0.42
CA GLY A 462 -26.02 -7.55 0.73
C GLY A 462 -25.59 -8.62 1.72
N GLY A 463 -25.00 -9.72 1.24
CA GLY A 463 -24.21 -10.63 2.08
C GLY A 463 -22.94 -11.04 1.33
N THR A 464 -21.77 -10.88 1.96
CA THR A 464 -20.51 -11.42 1.47
C THR A 464 -20.46 -12.91 1.82
N LEU A 465 -20.48 -13.79 0.83
CA LEU A 465 -20.17 -15.21 1.02
C LEU A 465 -18.65 -15.39 0.89
N VAL A 466 -17.98 -15.77 1.98
CA VAL A 466 -16.54 -16.05 2.02
C VAL A 466 -16.33 -17.53 2.35
N GLY A 467 -15.95 -18.33 1.35
CA GLY A 467 -15.56 -19.73 1.54
C GLY A 467 -14.14 -19.98 1.02
N LEU A 468 -13.26 -20.53 1.86
CA LEU A 468 -11.99 -21.09 1.42
C LEU A 468 -12.14 -22.61 1.32
N SER A 469 -12.05 -23.15 0.11
CA SER A 469 -11.91 -24.59 -0.12
C SER A 469 -10.49 -24.91 -0.56
N ASP A 470 -9.75 -25.64 0.27
CA ASP A 470 -8.73 -26.58 -0.22
C ASP A 470 -9.20 -27.99 0.15
N SER A 471 -8.94 -28.93 -0.76
CA SER A 471 -9.16 -30.37 -0.60
C SER A 471 -8.14 -31.07 0.29
N ASP A 472 -7.13 -30.36 0.83
CA ASP A 472 -6.07 -30.95 1.65
C ASP A 472 -6.45 -31.01 3.16
N PRO A 473 -6.70 -32.21 3.73
CA PRO A 473 -7.22 -32.37 5.10
C PRO A 473 -6.24 -32.02 6.24
N GLY A 474 -5.09 -31.42 5.94
CA GLY A 474 -4.01 -31.12 6.90
C GLY A 474 -3.86 -29.64 7.30
N LEU A 475 -4.57 -28.71 6.65
CA LEU A 475 -4.40 -27.26 6.87
C LEU A 475 -5.52 -26.65 7.73
N VAL A 476 -5.18 -25.59 8.46
CA VAL A 476 -6.13 -24.79 9.25
C VAL A 476 -6.85 -23.84 8.30
N HIS A 477 -8.11 -24.10 8.01
CA HIS A 477 -8.91 -23.22 7.14
C HIS A 477 -9.60 -22.12 7.97
N MET A 478 -9.49 -20.86 7.52
CA MET A 478 -10.02 -19.66 8.18
C MET A 478 -11.03 -18.92 7.30
N VAL A 479 -12.15 -18.46 7.87
CA VAL A 479 -13.14 -17.60 7.20
C VAL A 479 -13.15 -16.23 7.86
N GLN A 480 -13.17 -15.15 7.07
CA GLN A 480 -13.25 -13.76 7.55
C GLN A 480 -14.34 -12.97 6.82
N GLY A 481 -15.31 -12.40 7.57
CA GLY A 481 -16.40 -11.57 7.03
C GLY A 481 -15.98 -10.15 6.67
N GLY A 482 -15.27 -9.49 7.58
CA GLY A 482 -14.73 -8.14 7.35
C GLY A 482 -15.52 -7.10 8.12
N ALA A 483 -16.09 -6.12 7.44
CA ALA A 483 -16.97 -5.12 8.08
C ALA A 483 -18.29 -5.04 7.31
N GLY A 484 -19.40 -4.93 8.03
CA GLY A 484 -20.76 -5.09 7.49
C GLY A 484 -21.42 -6.35 8.03
N ASP A 485 -22.67 -6.58 7.66
CA ASP A 485 -23.41 -7.78 8.05
C ASP A 485 -23.11 -8.91 7.06
N ASP A 486 -22.33 -9.91 7.47
CA ASP A 486 -21.86 -10.96 6.55
C ASP A 486 -22.61 -12.29 6.69
N ARG A 487 -22.68 -13.04 5.58
CA ARG A 487 -23.25 -14.40 5.54
C ARG A 487 -22.16 -15.39 5.17
N LEU A 488 -21.60 -16.03 6.20
CA LEU A 488 -20.51 -16.99 6.10
C LEU A 488 -21.07 -18.40 5.89
N SER A 489 -20.41 -19.26 5.12
CA SER A 489 -20.82 -20.67 4.93
C SER A 489 -19.63 -21.60 4.99
N LEU A 490 -19.85 -22.83 5.48
CA LEU A 490 -18.80 -23.86 5.54
C LEU A 490 -18.77 -24.78 4.30
N ASP A 491 -19.80 -24.76 3.43
CA ASP A 491 -19.93 -25.52 2.17
C ASP A 491 -19.43 -26.99 2.17
N GLY A 492 -19.48 -27.68 3.32
CA GLY A 492 -19.03 -29.07 3.46
C GLY A 492 -17.51 -29.24 3.63
N HIS A 493 -16.75 -28.16 3.83
CA HIS A 493 -15.32 -28.18 4.10
C HIS A 493 -15.03 -28.19 5.62
N ALA A 494 -13.93 -28.85 6.03
CA ALA A 494 -13.45 -28.78 7.41
C ALA A 494 -12.88 -27.36 7.64
N LEU A 495 -13.44 -26.60 8.56
CA LEU A 495 -12.99 -25.25 8.89
C LEU A 495 -12.65 -25.20 10.37
N ASN A 496 -11.52 -24.57 10.69
CA ASN A 496 -10.97 -24.56 12.05
C ASN A 496 -11.15 -23.19 12.73
N HIS A 497 -11.33 -22.10 11.95
CA HIS A 497 -11.52 -20.75 12.49
C HIS A 497 -12.47 -19.90 11.63
N VAL A 498 -13.37 -19.14 12.26
CA VAL A 498 -14.30 -18.21 11.63
C VAL A 498 -14.28 -16.90 12.41
N ASP A 499 -14.12 -15.79 11.71
CA ASP A 499 -14.08 -14.44 12.28
C ASP A 499 -15.05 -13.56 11.49
N GLY A 500 -16.17 -13.16 12.08
CA GLY A 500 -17.17 -12.33 11.37
C GLY A 500 -16.63 -10.93 11.12
N GLY A 501 -15.96 -10.37 12.12
CA GLY A 501 -15.37 -9.04 12.07
C GLY A 501 -16.31 -8.01 12.68
N GLY A 502 -16.69 -6.97 11.92
CA GLY A 502 -17.50 -5.88 12.46
C GLY A 502 -18.85 -5.77 11.78
N GLY A 503 -19.93 -6.16 12.43
CA GLY A 503 -21.30 -6.02 11.96
C GLY A 503 -22.18 -7.07 12.62
N HIS A 504 -23.28 -7.45 11.97
CA HIS A 504 -24.07 -8.61 12.37
C HIS A 504 -23.76 -9.80 11.45
N ASP A 505 -22.91 -10.71 11.93
CA ASP A 505 -22.35 -11.79 11.13
C ASP A 505 -23.03 -13.12 11.40
N ARG A 506 -23.41 -13.80 10.31
CA ARG A 506 -24.15 -15.07 10.35
C ARG A 506 -23.35 -16.17 9.68
N LEU A 507 -22.99 -17.20 10.45
CA LEU A 507 -22.46 -18.46 9.92
C LEU A 507 -23.58 -19.43 9.56
N VAL A 508 -23.55 -20.01 8.38
CA VAL A 508 -24.56 -20.95 7.85
C VAL A 508 -23.94 -22.32 7.66
N LEU A 509 -24.53 -23.33 8.30
CA LEU A 509 -24.01 -24.71 8.30
C LEU A 509 -24.67 -25.62 7.26
N GLY A 510 -25.68 -25.12 6.53
CA GLY A 510 -26.41 -25.90 5.54
C GLY A 510 -27.18 -27.06 6.17
N ALA A 511 -27.04 -28.27 5.62
CA ALA A 511 -27.74 -29.48 6.04
C ALA A 511 -27.19 -30.10 7.34
N VAL A 512 -26.92 -29.27 8.35
CA VAL A 512 -26.47 -29.66 9.68
C VAL A 512 -27.48 -29.16 10.70
N GLY A 513 -28.01 -30.06 11.52
CA GLY A 513 -28.93 -29.73 12.60
C GLY A 513 -28.20 -29.40 13.91
N LEU A 514 -28.91 -28.73 14.83
CA LEU A 514 -28.34 -28.46 16.16
C LEU A 514 -28.15 -29.75 16.97
N ARG A 515 -29.05 -30.74 16.86
CA ARG A 515 -28.92 -31.97 17.64
C ARG A 515 -27.67 -32.74 17.22
N GLY A 516 -26.77 -32.98 18.18
CA GLY A 516 -25.46 -33.58 17.91
C GLY A 516 -24.37 -32.57 17.56
N SER A 517 -24.72 -31.28 17.55
CA SER A 517 -23.77 -30.17 17.54
C SER A 517 -23.54 -29.63 18.96
N GLU A 518 -22.37 -29.10 19.22
CA GLU A 518 -21.99 -28.46 20.47
C GLU A 518 -21.49 -27.05 20.20
N VAL A 519 -21.94 -26.08 21.00
CA VAL A 519 -21.41 -24.72 21.03
C VAL A 519 -20.92 -24.45 22.44
N ALA A 520 -19.65 -24.12 22.60
CA ALA A 520 -19.03 -23.90 23.90
C ALA A 520 -18.18 -22.62 23.92
N ILE A 521 -18.38 -21.76 24.91
CA ILE A 521 -17.51 -20.60 25.13
C ILE A 521 -16.16 -21.09 25.68
N GLN A 522 -15.06 -20.63 25.09
CA GLN A 522 -13.70 -20.88 25.55
C GLN A 522 -13.25 -19.85 26.58
N ALA A 523 -12.16 -20.13 27.30
CA ALA A 523 -11.63 -19.26 28.36
C ALA A 523 -11.18 -17.88 27.87
N ASP A 524 -10.89 -17.74 26.58
CA ASP A 524 -10.51 -16.49 25.92
C ASP A 524 -11.70 -15.70 25.36
N GLY A 525 -12.92 -16.22 25.50
CA GLY A 525 -14.15 -15.60 25.02
C GLY A 525 -14.56 -15.99 23.60
N THR A 526 -13.78 -16.80 22.89
CA THR A 526 -14.18 -17.36 21.58
C THR A 526 -15.20 -18.48 21.74
N LEU A 527 -15.94 -18.82 20.67
CA LEU A 527 -16.88 -19.94 20.67
C LEU A 527 -16.27 -21.14 19.94
N LEU A 528 -16.29 -22.32 20.55
CA LEU A 528 -16.01 -23.58 19.85
C LEU A 528 -17.33 -24.17 19.35
N LEU A 529 -17.47 -24.27 18.03
CA LEU A 529 -18.55 -24.99 17.37
C LEU A 529 -18.05 -26.37 16.97
N GLN A 530 -18.72 -27.43 17.41
CA GLN A 530 -18.58 -28.78 16.86
C GLN A 530 -19.88 -29.15 16.16
N ALA A 531 -19.86 -29.31 14.84
CA ALA A 531 -21.07 -29.57 14.07
C ALA A 531 -20.73 -30.33 12.78
N GLY A 532 -21.56 -31.29 12.38
CA GLY A 532 -21.39 -32.03 11.12
C GLY A 532 -20.07 -32.82 11.00
N GLY A 533 -19.43 -33.16 12.13
CA GLY A 533 -18.12 -33.83 12.15
C GLY A 533 -16.90 -32.91 12.00
N ALA A 534 -17.12 -31.59 11.95
CA ALA A 534 -16.08 -30.56 11.92
C ALA A 534 -16.09 -29.74 13.22
N ALA A 535 -14.97 -29.08 13.52
CA ALA A 535 -14.84 -28.18 14.67
C ALA A 535 -14.25 -26.85 14.24
N ALA A 536 -14.97 -25.75 14.51
CA ALA A 536 -14.56 -24.39 14.20
C ALA A 536 -14.51 -23.53 15.47
N VAL A 537 -13.49 -22.69 15.60
CA VAL A 537 -13.47 -21.62 16.60
C VAL A 537 -14.05 -20.36 15.95
N LEU A 538 -15.12 -19.83 16.52
CA LEU A 538 -15.81 -18.62 16.07
C LEU A 538 -15.40 -17.43 16.93
N ARG A 539 -15.22 -16.30 16.26
CA ARG A 539 -14.94 -15.01 16.86
C ARG A 539 -15.80 -13.96 16.17
N ASP A 540 -16.34 -13.01 16.93
CA ASP A 540 -17.10 -11.89 16.38
C ASP A 540 -18.20 -12.40 15.39
N VAL A 541 -18.96 -13.43 15.81
CA VAL A 541 -20.08 -14.03 15.07
C VAL A 541 -21.34 -13.94 15.91
N GLU A 542 -22.36 -13.26 15.38
CA GLU A 542 -23.61 -12.96 16.06
C GLU A 542 -24.66 -14.07 15.92
N GLU A 543 -24.61 -14.86 14.84
CA GLU A 543 -25.58 -15.94 14.57
C GLU A 543 -24.95 -17.18 13.93
N VAL A 544 -25.33 -18.38 14.40
CA VAL A 544 -25.06 -19.64 13.70
C VAL A 544 -26.37 -20.29 13.26
N ARG A 545 -26.57 -20.43 11.95
CA ARG A 545 -27.73 -21.06 11.30
C ARG A 545 -27.53 -22.55 11.07
N PHE A 546 -28.43 -23.32 11.63
CA PHE A 546 -28.60 -24.76 11.42
C PHE A 546 -29.81 -25.02 10.51
N ALA A 547 -29.99 -26.26 10.07
CA ALA A 547 -31.13 -26.70 9.27
C ALA A 547 -32.47 -26.67 10.04
N ASP A 548 -32.44 -26.55 11.37
CA ASP A 548 -33.59 -26.62 12.28
C ASP A 548 -33.77 -25.39 13.19
N GLY A 549 -33.02 -24.32 12.94
CA GLY A 549 -33.11 -23.08 13.70
C GLY A 549 -31.80 -22.28 13.68
N ARG A 550 -31.70 -21.30 14.58
CA ARG A 550 -30.49 -20.50 14.77
C ARG A 550 -30.07 -20.42 16.23
N MET A 551 -28.76 -20.38 16.42
CA MET A 551 -28.14 -20.01 17.69
C MET A 551 -27.75 -18.53 17.61
N VAL A 552 -28.23 -17.74 18.57
CA VAL A 552 -28.07 -16.28 18.60
C VAL A 552 -27.14 -15.87 19.74
N PHE A 553 -26.17 -15.00 19.42
CA PHE A 553 -25.18 -14.45 20.35
C PHE A 553 -25.22 -12.92 20.47
N ASP A 554 -25.93 -12.23 19.56
CA ASP A 554 -26.11 -10.77 19.64
C ASP A 554 -27.05 -10.38 20.80
N LEU A 555 -26.61 -9.40 21.57
CA LEU A 555 -27.36 -8.79 22.67
C LEU A 555 -28.59 -8.00 22.18
N HIS A 556 -28.60 -7.57 20.92
CA HIS A 556 -29.66 -6.75 20.35
C HIS A 556 -30.57 -7.51 19.36
N ASP A 557 -30.34 -8.81 19.17
CA ASP A 557 -31.25 -9.63 18.37
C ASP A 557 -32.63 -9.73 19.04
N PRO A 558 -33.74 -9.78 18.26
CA PRO A 558 -35.09 -9.98 18.78
C PRO A 558 -35.22 -11.12 19.80
N ALA A 559 -34.49 -12.22 19.64
CA ALA A 559 -34.49 -13.33 20.60
C ALA A 559 -33.98 -12.91 21.99
N ALA A 560 -32.94 -12.08 22.03
CA ALA A 560 -32.39 -11.53 23.27
C ALA A 560 -33.33 -10.50 23.91
N GLU A 561 -33.97 -9.65 23.10
CA GLU A 561 -34.98 -8.68 23.57
C GLU A 561 -36.21 -9.38 24.18
N VAL A 562 -36.76 -10.39 23.49
CA VAL A 562 -37.91 -11.17 24.00
C VAL A 562 -37.53 -11.92 25.28
N MET A 563 -36.35 -12.52 25.33
CA MET A 563 -35.86 -13.21 26.53
C MET A 563 -35.77 -12.25 27.73
N ARG A 564 -35.22 -11.04 27.52
CA ARG A 564 -35.18 -9.99 28.57
C ARG A 564 -36.58 -9.54 28.98
N LEU A 565 -37.51 -9.38 28.04
CA LEU A 565 -38.87 -8.95 28.32
C LEU A 565 -39.64 -10.00 29.14
N TYR A 566 -39.47 -11.28 28.83
CA TYR A 566 -39.97 -12.40 29.65
C TYR A 566 -39.40 -12.36 31.08
N GLY A 567 -38.09 -12.15 31.21
CA GLY A 567 -37.42 -12.01 32.50
C GLY A 567 -37.99 -10.84 33.29
N ALA A 568 -38.12 -9.66 32.67
CA ALA A 568 -38.62 -8.46 33.31
C ALA A 568 -40.10 -8.56 33.71
N ALA A 569 -40.96 -9.07 32.82
CA ALA A 569 -42.40 -9.16 33.06
C ALA A 569 -42.77 -10.33 33.96
N LEU A 570 -42.25 -11.53 33.67
CA LEU A 570 -42.68 -12.79 34.28
C LEU A 570 -41.63 -13.44 35.19
N GLY A 571 -40.39 -12.93 35.25
CA GLY A 571 -39.36 -13.46 36.15
C GLY A 571 -38.99 -14.91 35.86
N ARG A 572 -39.03 -15.31 34.58
CA ARG A 572 -38.61 -16.63 34.08
C ARG A 572 -38.13 -16.51 32.63
N SER A 573 -37.37 -17.48 32.16
CA SER A 573 -37.03 -17.62 30.74
C SER A 573 -38.26 -18.03 29.90
N PRO A 574 -38.31 -17.65 28.61
CA PRO A 574 -39.33 -18.13 27.69
C PRO A 574 -39.20 -19.64 27.46
N ASP A 575 -40.33 -20.29 27.19
CA ASP A 575 -40.34 -21.60 26.52
C ASP A 575 -40.13 -21.40 25.00
N PRO A 576 -39.67 -22.41 24.24
CA PRO A 576 -39.36 -22.25 22.81
C PRO A 576 -40.54 -21.73 21.97
N ALA A 577 -41.75 -22.22 22.21
CA ALA A 577 -42.94 -21.78 21.48
C ALA A 577 -43.29 -20.31 21.78
N GLY A 578 -43.20 -19.92 23.06
CA GLY A 578 -43.37 -18.54 23.48
C GLY A 578 -42.31 -17.60 22.91
N LEU A 579 -41.04 -18.02 22.88
CA LEU A 579 -39.94 -17.25 22.30
C LEU A 579 -40.21 -16.94 20.82
N ASN A 580 -40.41 -17.98 20.01
CA ASN A 580 -40.63 -17.84 18.57
C ASN A 580 -41.86 -16.97 18.26
N HIS A 581 -42.97 -17.16 19.00
CA HIS A 581 -44.19 -16.39 18.78
C HIS A 581 -43.96 -14.87 18.89
N PHE A 582 -43.14 -14.43 19.85
CA PHE A 582 -42.87 -13.01 20.03
C PHE A 582 -41.73 -12.50 19.15
N ILE A 583 -40.78 -13.34 18.75
CA ILE A 583 -39.81 -13.01 17.69
C ILE A 583 -40.58 -12.72 16.39
N ASP A 584 -41.48 -13.61 15.97
CA ASP A 584 -42.33 -13.41 14.78
C ASP A 584 -43.16 -12.13 14.86
N ALA A 585 -43.64 -11.79 16.07
CA ALA A 585 -44.39 -10.55 16.29
C ALA A 585 -43.50 -9.31 16.09
N LEU A 586 -42.26 -9.33 16.59
CA LEU A 586 -41.28 -8.25 16.39
C LEU A 586 -40.89 -8.12 14.92
N ASP A 587 -40.58 -9.23 14.26
CA ASP A 587 -40.25 -9.27 12.83
C ASP A 587 -41.43 -8.83 11.95
N GLY A 588 -42.66 -9.11 12.40
CA GLY A 588 -43.91 -8.61 11.82
C GLY A 588 -44.19 -7.13 12.06
N GLY A 589 -43.33 -6.42 12.79
CA GLY A 589 -43.40 -4.98 13.05
C GLY A 589 -44.20 -4.59 14.31
N GLN A 590 -44.58 -5.53 15.17
CA GLN A 590 -45.13 -5.21 16.48
C GLN A 590 -44.04 -4.59 17.35
N SER A 591 -44.35 -3.55 18.12
CA SER A 591 -43.37 -2.96 19.04
C SER A 591 -43.21 -3.78 20.31
N LEU A 592 -42.04 -3.73 20.94
CA LEU A 592 -41.81 -4.29 22.28
C LEU A 592 -42.85 -3.79 23.30
N ALA A 593 -43.28 -2.53 23.21
CA ALA A 593 -44.35 -2.00 24.06
C ALA A 593 -45.69 -2.70 23.82
N GLY A 594 -46.05 -2.98 22.56
CA GLY A 594 -47.26 -3.73 22.24
C GLY A 594 -47.20 -5.19 22.74
N ILE A 595 -46.04 -5.82 22.66
CA ILE A 595 -45.81 -7.15 23.24
C ILE A 595 -45.91 -7.09 24.77
N ALA A 596 -45.30 -6.08 25.41
CA ALA A 596 -45.38 -5.85 26.85
C ALA A 596 -46.83 -5.68 27.33
N THR A 597 -47.70 -5.00 26.57
CA THR A 597 -49.15 -4.96 26.84
C THR A 597 -49.76 -6.37 26.92
N GLY A 598 -49.37 -7.27 26.02
CA GLY A 598 -49.80 -8.67 26.03
C GLY A 598 -49.38 -9.41 27.31
N PHE A 599 -48.14 -9.25 27.74
CA PHE A 599 -47.64 -9.82 29.00
C PHE A 599 -48.41 -9.31 30.21
N LEU A 600 -48.59 -8.00 30.35
CA LEU A 600 -49.25 -7.38 31.50
C LEU A 600 -50.74 -7.78 31.61
N ASN A 601 -51.40 -8.02 30.46
CA ASN A 601 -52.79 -8.48 30.40
C ASN A 601 -52.94 -10.00 30.38
N SER A 602 -51.83 -10.75 30.40
CA SER A 602 -51.86 -12.20 30.34
C SER A 602 -52.45 -12.80 31.61
N ARG A 603 -53.12 -13.95 31.46
CA ARG A 603 -53.57 -14.76 32.60
C ARG A 603 -52.40 -15.17 33.49
N GLU A 604 -51.22 -15.40 32.91
CA GLU A 604 -50.02 -15.78 33.64
C GLU A 604 -49.56 -14.67 34.59
N PHE A 605 -49.43 -13.43 34.10
CA PHE A 605 -49.04 -12.28 34.92
C PHE A 605 -50.03 -12.06 36.07
N ALA A 606 -51.34 -12.12 35.78
CA ALA A 606 -52.39 -12.01 36.78
C ALA A 606 -52.35 -13.13 37.83
N LEU A 607 -52.07 -14.38 37.43
CA LEU A 607 -51.92 -15.51 38.37
C LEU A 607 -50.66 -15.40 39.23
N ARG A 608 -49.57 -14.86 38.68
CA ARG A 608 -48.28 -14.78 39.35
C ARG A 608 -48.21 -13.63 40.34
N TYR A 609 -48.79 -12.48 40.01
CA TYR A 609 -48.65 -11.26 40.80
C TYR A 609 -49.95 -10.64 41.29
N GLY A 610 -51.10 -11.08 40.79
CA GLY A 610 -52.39 -10.47 41.10
C GLY A 610 -52.52 -9.05 40.54
N SER A 611 -53.37 -8.24 41.18
CA SER A 611 -53.49 -6.82 40.85
C SER A 611 -52.42 -6.02 41.62
N LEU A 612 -51.52 -5.37 40.87
CA LEU A 612 -50.47 -4.52 41.43
C LEU A 612 -50.84 -3.04 41.29
N ASP A 613 -50.69 -2.27 42.35
CA ASP A 613 -50.59 -0.82 42.27
C ASP A 613 -49.21 -0.40 41.70
N ASP A 614 -49.01 0.89 41.45
CA ASP A 614 -47.78 1.34 40.79
C ASP A 614 -46.52 1.07 41.64
N THR A 615 -46.64 1.19 42.97
CA THR A 615 -45.54 0.85 43.90
C THR A 615 -45.21 -0.63 43.85
N GLY A 616 -46.22 -1.50 43.88
CA GLY A 616 -46.06 -2.94 43.73
C GLY A 616 -45.46 -3.31 42.37
N PHE A 617 -45.91 -2.66 41.29
CA PHE A 617 -45.43 -2.88 39.93
C PHE A 617 -43.94 -2.54 39.79
N VAL A 618 -43.52 -1.33 40.17
CA VAL A 618 -42.10 -0.91 40.14
C VAL A 618 -41.25 -1.84 40.99
N THR A 619 -41.70 -2.19 42.19
CA THR A 619 -40.97 -3.11 43.08
C THR A 619 -40.77 -4.50 42.44
N ARG A 620 -41.73 -4.97 41.64
CA ARG A 620 -41.60 -6.25 40.92
C ARG A 620 -40.61 -6.16 39.77
N LEU A 621 -40.60 -5.07 39.00
CA LEU A 621 -39.60 -4.88 37.93
C LEU A 621 -38.17 -4.87 38.49
N TYR A 622 -37.93 -4.13 39.58
CA TYR A 622 -36.62 -4.14 40.27
C TYR A 622 -36.21 -5.54 40.73
N SER A 623 -37.16 -6.31 41.28
CA SER A 623 -36.89 -7.67 41.72
C SER A 623 -36.56 -8.60 40.56
N ASN A 624 -37.28 -8.50 39.44
CA ASN A 624 -37.13 -9.38 38.29
C ASN A 624 -35.85 -9.07 37.50
N VAL A 625 -35.56 -7.79 37.28
CA VAL A 625 -34.47 -7.33 36.42
C VAL A 625 -33.16 -7.16 37.20
N LEU A 626 -33.23 -6.54 38.38
CA LEU A 626 -32.05 -6.17 39.16
C LEU A 626 -31.80 -7.11 40.35
N GLY A 627 -32.73 -8.01 40.66
CA GLY A 627 -32.61 -8.92 41.81
C GLY A 627 -32.54 -8.22 43.17
N ARG A 628 -33.01 -6.95 43.24
CA ARG A 628 -32.98 -6.13 44.46
C ARG A 628 -34.28 -5.33 44.61
N ALA A 629 -34.53 -4.80 45.81
CA ALA A 629 -35.58 -3.81 46.00
C ALA A 629 -35.15 -2.43 45.46
N PRO A 630 -36.09 -1.57 45.03
CA PRO A 630 -35.76 -0.19 44.70
C PRO A 630 -35.32 0.57 45.95
N ASP A 631 -34.35 1.47 45.80
CA ASP A 631 -34.11 2.52 46.78
C ASP A 631 -35.22 3.59 46.72
N ALA A 632 -35.25 4.47 47.73
CA ALA A 632 -36.32 5.45 47.87
C ALA A 632 -36.37 6.46 46.70
N GLU A 633 -35.23 6.81 46.13
CA GLU A 633 -35.13 7.79 45.05
C GLU A 633 -35.57 7.17 43.72
N GLY A 634 -35.07 5.97 43.40
CA GLY A 634 -35.47 5.21 42.21
C GLY A 634 -36.95 4.89 42.19
N LEU A 635 -37.51 4.43 43.33
CA LEU A 635 -38.95 4.20 43.44
C LEU A 635 -39.74 5.49 43.17
N SER A 636 -39.35 6.60 43.81
CA SER A 636 -40.03 7.89 43.63
C SER A 636 -39.96 8.37 42.17
N PHE A 637 -38.83 8.18 41.50
CA PHE A 637 -38.63 8.57 40.10
C PHE A 637 -39.62 7.85 39.17
N HIS A 638 -39.71 6.52 39.25
CA HIS A 638 -40.60 5.76 38.37
C HIS A 638 -42.08 6.01 38.67
N ILE A 639 -42.47 6.14 39.94
CA ILE A 639 -43.85 6.51 40.31
C ILE A 639 -44.21 7.89 39.76
N THR A 640 -43.26 8.83 39.80
CA THR A 640 -43.46 10.17 39.22
C THR A 640 -43.65 10.09 37.71
N ASN A 641 -42.89 9.26 36.98
CA ASN A 641 -43.05 9.11 35.54
C ASN A 641 -44.41 8.49 35.16
N LEU A 642 -44.86 7.47 35.90
CA LEU A 642 -46.20 6.89 35.73
C LEU A 642 -47.29 7.95 35.97
N ALA A 643 -47.16 8.76 37.01
CA ALA A 643 -48.09 9.85 37.30
C ALA A 643 -48.11 10.96 36.22
N HIS A 644 -47.01 11.14 35.48
CA HIS A 644 -46.89 12.08 34.37
C HIS A 644 -47.28 11.49 33.00
N GLY A 645 -47.87 10.29 32.98
CA GLY A 645 -48.46 9.71 31.77
C GLY A 645 -47.60 8.68 31.05
N MET A 646 -46.43 8.30 31.60
CA MET A 646 -45.75 7.09 31.14
C MET A 646 -46.63 5.87 31.43
N SER A 647 -46.77 4.99 30.46
CA SER A 647 -47.52 3.76 30.62
C SER A 647 -46.71 2.66 31.33
N ARG A 648 -47.40 1.63 31.85
CA ARG A 648 -46.72 0.53 32.55
C ARG A 648 -45.91 -0.35 31.60
N GLU A 649 -46.38 -0.49 30.37
CA GLU A 649 -45.74 -1.19 29.27
C GLU A 649 -44.46 -0.48 28.82
N GLU A 650 -44.47 0.85 28.67
CA GLU A 650 -43.25 1.63 28.40
C GLU A 650 -42.24 1.50 29.54
N LEU A 651 -42.72 1.52 30.79
CA LEU A 651 -41.86 1.34 31.95
C LEU A 651 -41.24 -0.07 31.96
N LEU A 652 -42.02 -1.12 31.71
CA LEU A 652 -41.52 -2.49 31.61
C LEU A 652 -40.44 -2.63 30.52
N VAL A 653 -40.68 -2.08 29.32
CA VAL A 653 -39.66 -2.08 28.24
C VAL A 653 -38.41 -1.32 28.67
N SER A 654 -38.54 -0.18 29.35
CA SER A 654 -37.37 0.59 29.82
C SER A 654 -36.53 -0.18 30.85
N PHE A 655 -37.14 -1.05 31.66
CA PHE A 655 -36.43 -1.94 32.58
C PHE A 655 -35.77 -3.11 31.82
N SER A 656 -36.51 -3.73 30.89
CA SER A 656 -36.04 -4.83 30.03
C SER A 656 -34.78 -4.43 29.25
N GLU A 657 -34.82 -3.28 28.60
CA GLU A 657 -33.75 -2.81 27.70
C GLU A 657 -32.80 -1.80 28.37
N SER A 658 -32.82 -1.75 29.71
CA SER A 658 -31.83 -0.97 30.46
C SER A 658 -30.43 -1.54 30.26
N GLN A 659 -29.42 -0.67 30.19
CA GLN A 659 -28.01 -1.10 30.10
C GLN A 659 -27.61 -2.06 31.23
N GLU A 660 -28.19 -1.88 32.43
CA GLU A 660 -27.97 -2.78 33.57
C GLU A 660 -28.53 -4.19 33.29
N ASN A 661 -29.72 -4.32 32.69
CA ASN A 661 -30.29 -5.62 32.36
C ASN A 661 -29.60 -6.30 31.17
N ILE A 662 -29.23 -5.54 30.15
CA ILE A 662 -28.44 -6.05 29.01
C ILE A 662 -27.10 -6.62 29.53
N ALA A 663 -26.38 -5.88 30.37
CA ALA A 663 -25.13 -6.35 30.95
C ALA A 663 -25.30 -7.60 31.85
N ARG A 664 -26.41 -7.69 32.60
CA ARG A 664 -26.70 -8.85 33.46
C ARG A 664 -27.08 -10.10 32.68
N THR A 665 -27.71 -9.94 31.53
CA THR A 665 -28.16 -11.04 30.68
C THR A 665 -27.12 -11.43 29.62
N ALA A 666 -26.10 -10.60 29.39
CA ALA A 666 -25.03 -10.88 28.43
C ALA A 666 -24.39 -12.27 28.56
N PRO A 667 -24.06 -12.80 29.76
CA PRO A 667 -23.51 -14.16 29.86
C PRO A 667 -24.47 -15.26 29.38
N VAL A 668 -25.79 -15.03 29.48
CA VAL A 668 -26.82 -15.96 29.00
C VAL A 668 -26.90 -15.91 27.48
N VAL A 669 -26.84 -14.71 26.90
CA VAL A 669 -26.86 -14.52 25.44
C VAL A 669 -25.57 -15.06 24.80
N GLN A 670 -24.41 -14.82 25.41
CA GLN A 670 -23.12 -15.34 24.96
C GLN A 670 -23.08 -16.88 24.96
N ALA A 671 -23.84 -17.53 25.84
CA ALA A 671 -23.97 -18.99 25.85
C ALA A 671 -24.82 -19.52 24.69
N GLY A 672 -25.45 -18.64 23.91
CA GLY A 672 -26.31 -18.95 22.79
C GLY A 672 -27.78 -19.05 23.19
N ILE A 673 -28.64 -18.28 22.54
CA ILE A 673 -30.09 -18.45 22.59
C ILE A 673 -30.50 -19.33 21.40
N TRP A 674 -31.12 -20.47 21.69
CA TRP A 674 -31.71 -21.31 20.66
C TRP A 674 -33.09 -20.78 20.24
N ASP A 675 -33.16 -20.31 19.00
CA ASP A 675 -34.37 -19.90 18.30
C ASP A 675 -34.70 -20.97 17.26
N ALA A 676 -35.68 -21.82 17.58
CA ALA A 676 -36.02 -23.00 16.78
C ALA A 676 -36.81 -22.59 15.54
N ASP A 677 -36.55 -23.18 14.37
CA ASP A 677 -37.40 -22.91 13.20
C ASP A 677 -38.74 -23.67 13.30
N GLU A 678 -39.83 -22.93 13.47
CA GLU A 678 -41.17 -23.51 13.54
C GLU A 678 -41.59 -24.20 12.22
N THR A 679 -41.12 -23.69 11.09
CA THR A 679 -41.35 -24.27 9.77
C THR A 679 -40.66 -25.63 9.68
N ALA A 680 -39.38 -25.72 10.02
CA ALA A 680 -38.66 -26.98 10.14
C ALA A 680 -39.38 -27.95 11.09
N MET A 681 -39.84 -27.51 12.27
CA MET A 681 -40.58 -28.39 13.19
C MET A 681 -41.88 -28.94 12.59
N ARG A 682 -42.63 -28.14 11.84
CA ARG A 682 -43.86 -28.56 11.14
C ARG A 682 -43.55 -29.56 10.03
N VAL A 683 -42.48 -29.34 9.27
CA VAL A 683 -42.03 -30.28 8.23
C VAL A 683 -41.57 -31.60 8.84
N ALA A 684 -40.84 -31.56 9.97
CA ALA A 684 -40.39 -32.76 10.67
C ALA A 684 -41.57 -33.60 11.19
N ARG A 685 -42.61 -32.98 11.77
CA ARG A 685 -43.86 -33.67 12.12
C ARG A 685 -44.53 -34.27 10.89
N LEU A 686 -44.50 -33.58 9.75
CA LEU A 686 -45.08 -34.11 8.53
C LEU A 686 -44.34 -35.37 8.05
N TYR A 687 -43.01 -35.42 8.14
CA TYR A 687 -42.23 -36.63 7.86
C TYR A 687 -42.61 -37.78 8.81
N ASP A 688 -42.74 -37.51 10.10
CA ASP A 688 -43.12 -38.52 11.09
C ASP A 688 -44.52 -39.06 10.82
N ALA A 689 -45.51 -38.18 10.65
CA ALA A 689 -46.89 -38.59 10.36
C ALA A 689 -47.01 -39.38 9.04
N THR A 690 -46.25 -38.97 8.02
CA THR A 690 -46.32 -39.58 6.68
C THR A 690 -45.54 -40.89 6.60
N PHE A 691 -44.34 -40.95 7.14
CA PHE A 691 -43.41 -42.06 6.87
C PHE A 691 -43.03 -42.84 8.14
N GLY A 692 -43.40 -42.34 9.32
CA GLY A 692 -43.03 -42.94 10.61
C GLY A 692 -41.52 -42.88 10.87
N ARG A 693 -40.85 -41.84 10.34
CA ARG A 693 -39.41 -41.65 10.47
C ARG A 693 -39.05 -40.17 10.56
N HIS A 694 -37.87 -39.90 11.09
CA HIS A 694 -37.27 -38.57 11.11
C HIS A 694 -36.89 -38.10 9.68
N PRO A 695 -36.87 -36.78 9.45
CA PRO A 695 -36.32 -36.22 8.21
C PRO A 695 -34.80 -36.40 8.15
N ASP A 696 -34.25 -36.44 6.94
CA ASP A 696 -32.83 -36.11 6.72
C ASP A 696 -32.67 -34.58 6.66
N ALA A 697 -31.48 -34.07 7.00
CA ALA A 697 -31.25 -32.63 7.12
C ALA A 697 -31.39 -31.87 5.79
N GLY A 698 -30.93 -32.45 4.68
CA GLY A 698 -31.06 -31.84 3.36
C GLY A 698 -32.52 -31.79 2.89
N GLY A 699 -33.27 -32.86 3.13
CA GLY A 699 -34.70 -32.93 2.86
C GLY A 699 -35.50 -31.96 3.72
N LEU A 700 -35.18 -31.81 5.01
CA LEU A 700 -35.82 -30.82 5.88
C LEU A 700 -35.60 -29.39 5.36
N GLN A 701 -34.33 -29.02 5.13
CA GLN A 701 -33.95 -27.70 4.65
C GLN A 701 -34.62 -27.38 3.31
N PHE A 702 -34.65 -28.33 2.38
CA PHE A 702 -35.30 -28.16 1.07
C PHE A 702 -36.77 -27.72 1.17
N TRP A 703 -37.52 -28.28 2.12
CA TRP A 703 -38.93 -27.93 2.31
C TRP A 703 -39.11 -26.67 3.14
N ALA A 704 -38.30 -26.48 4.19
CA ALA A 704 -38.34 -25.28 5.03
C ALA A 704 -38.06 -24.02 4.21
N ASP A 705 -36.96 -23.99 3.44
CA ASP A 705 -36.57 -22.84 2.59
C ASP A 705 -37.68 -22.45 1.59
N ARG A 706 -38.43 -23.42 1.06
CA ARG A 706 -39.55 -23.15 0.14
C ARG A 706 -40.77 -22.58 0.83
N ILE A 707 -41.00 -22.93 2.10
CA ILE A 707 -42.09 -22.34 2.88
C ILE A 707 -41.70 -20.93 3.30
N GLU A 708 -40.49 -20.73 3.80
CA GLU A 708 -39.98 -19.42 4.25
C GLU A 708 -39.90 -18.41 3.11
N SER A 709 -39.47 -18.84 1.91
CA SER A 709 -39.50 -17.99 0.72
C SER A 709 -40.90 -17.69 0.18
N GLY A 710 -41.95 -18.29 0.76
CA GLY A 710 -43.34 -18.18 0.31
C GLY A 710 -43.63 -18.93 -1.00
N ALA A 711 -42.68 -19.69 -1.53
CA ALA A 711 -42.84 -20.47 -2.76
C ALA A 711 -43.84 -21.63 -2.59
N LEU A 712 -43.95 -22.17 -1.36
CA LEU A 712 -44.90 -23.22 -0.99
C LEU A 712 -45.57 -22.91 0.35
N ALA A 713 -46.76 -23.46 0.56
CA ALA A 713 -47.35 -23.60 1.88
C ALA A 713 -47.11 -25.03 2.39
N LEU A 714 -47.28 -25.27 3.70
CA LEU A 714 -47.16 -26.60 4.30
C LEU A 714 -48.06 -27.65 3.61
N ALA A 715 -49.27 -27.28 3.18
CA ALA A 715 -50.15 -28.15 2.39
C ALA A 715 -49.54 -28.53 1.01
N GLY A 716 -48.69 -27.68 0.44
CA GLY A 716 -47.92 -27.96 -0.76
C GLY A 716 -46.85 -29.03 -0.52
N VAL A 717 -46.20 -29.02 0.66
CA VAL A 717 -45.25 -30.07 1.06
C VAL A 717 -45.96 -31.42 1.21
N ALA A 718 -47.13 -31.44 1.86
CA ALA A 718 -47.96 -32.65 1.97
C ALA A 718 -48.29 -33.26 0.59
N ARG A 719 -48.71 -32.44 -0.37
CA ARG A 719 -48.94 -32.90 -1.77
C ARG A 719 -47.65 -33.38 -2.45
N GLY A 720 -46.52 -32.73 -2.17
CA GLY A 720 -45.20 -33.16 -2.64
C GLY A 720 -44.85 -34.56 -2.13
N PHE A 721 -45.11 -34.85 -0.85
CA PHE A 721 -44.93 -36.18 -0.28
C PHE A 721 -45.83 -37.20 -0.95
N GLU A 722 -47.11 -36.91 -1.15
CA GLU A 722 -48.03 -37.82 -1.86
C GLU A 722 -47.54 -38.19 -3.26
N GLY A 723 -46.97 -37.21 -3.98
CA GLY A 723 -46.40 -37.41 -5.32
C GLY A 723 -45.04 -38.14 -5.32
N SER A 724 -44.42 -38.35 -4.15
CA SER A 724 -43.10 -38.96 -4.06
C SER A 724 -43.14 -40.47 -4.28
N ALA A 725 -42.05 -41.02 -4.84
CA ALA A 725 -41.88 -42.47 -4.99
C ALA A 725 -41.95 -43.21 -3.64
N GLU A 726 -41.46 -42.59 -2.57
CA GLU A 726 -41.48 -43.15 -1.20
C GLU A 726 -42.91 -43.30 -0.67
N PHE A 727 -43.77 -42.30 -0.87
CA PHE A 727 -45.17 -42.38 -0.49
C PHE A 727 -45.91 -43.43 -1.31
N GLN A 728 -45.70 -43.44 -2.64
CA GLN A 728 -46.31 -44.46 -3.50
C GLN A 728 -45.88 -45.87 -3.08
N ALA A 729 -44.63 -46.08 -2.70
CA ALA A 729 -44.15 -47.37 -2.19
C ALA A 729 -44.76 -47.72 -0.81
N SER A 730 -44.83 -46.76 0.11
CA SER A 730 -45.28 -46.97 1.49
C SER A 730 -46.80 -47.15 1.63
N TYR A 731 -47.56 -46.59 0.69
CA TYR A 731 -49.02 -46.57 0.68
C TYR A 731 -49.64 -47.31 -0.51
N ALA A 732 -48.83 -48.00 -1.33
CA ALA A 732 -49.29 -48.78 -2.48
C ALA A 732 -50.40 -49.77 -2.08
N GLY A 733 -51.53 -49.71 -2.79
CA GLY A 733 -52.64 -50.65 -2.61
C GLY A 733 -53.47 -50.45 -1.35
N LEU A 734 -53.20 -49.41 -0.54
CA LEU A 734 -54.04 -49.07 0.61
C LEU A 734 -55.29 -48.28 0.18
N ASP A 735 -56.45 -48.77 0.61
CA ASP A 735 -57.69 -48.01 0.57
C ASP A 735 -57.68 -46.88 1.61
N ASN A 736 -58.74 -46.08 1.67
CA ASN A 736 -58.79 -44.93 2.58
C ASN A 736 -58.75 -45.35 4.06
N ALA A 737 -59.35 -46.48 4.42
CA ALA A 737 -59.28 -47.02 5.78
C ALA A 737 -57.87 -47.48 6.15
N GLY A 738 -57.17 -48.16 5.23
CA GLY A 738 -55.78 -48.56 5.38
C GLY A 738 -54.83 -47.36 5.48
N PHE A 739 -55.04 -46.33 4.66
CA PHE A 739 -54.32 -45.06 4.72
C PHE A 739 -54.45 -44.39 6.09
N VAL A 740 -55.69 -44.18 6.57
CA VAL A 740 -55.95 -43.57 7.89
C VAL A 740 -55.34 -44.41 9.01
N THR A 741 -55.50 -45.72 8.96
CA THR A 741 -54.91 -46.64 9.96
C THR A 741 -53.40 -46.49 10.05
N ARG A 742 -52.72 -46.32 8.91
CA ARG A 742 -51.28 -46.08 8.87
C ARG A 742 -50.89 -44.74 9.50
N LEU A 743 -51.65 -43.67 9.28
CA LEU A 743 -51.40 -42.37 9.92
C LEU A 743 -51.56 -42.43 11.44
N TYR A 744 -52.56 -43.15 11.95
CA TYR A 744 -52.71 -43.39 13.39
C TYR A 744 -51.51 -44.13 13.99
N GLN A 745 -50.96 -45.11 13.27
CA GLN A 745 -49.78 -45.87 13.72
C GLN A 745 -48.52 -45.02 13.69
N ASN A 746 -48.33 -44.23 12.64
CA ASN A 746 -47.17 -43.35 12.48
C ASN A 746 -47.24 -42.20 13.51
N ALA A 747 -48.20 -41.28 13.34
CA ALA A 747 -48.26 -40.04 14.11
C ALA A 747 -48.71 -40.23 15.58
N LEU A 748 -49.65 -41.15 15.84
CA LEU A 748 -50.28 -41.26 17.15
C LEU A 748 -49.82 -42.50 17.93
N HIS A 749 -48.94 -43.31 17.33
CA HIS A 749 -48.41 -44.56 17.89
C HIS A 749 -49.50 -45.50 18.46
N ARG A 750 -50.70 -45.48 17.87
CA ARG A 750 -51.84 -46.29 18.32
C ARG A 750 -52.72 -46.73 17.16
N ALA A 751 -53.60 -47.70 17.41
CA ALA A 751 -54.66 -48.04 16.45
C ALA A 751 -55.76 -46.96 16.46
N PRO A 752 -56.46 -46.73 15.32
CA PRO A 752 -57.62 -45.88 15.30
C PRO A 752 -58.75 -46.47 16.16
N ASP A 753 -59.52 -45.61 16.83
CA ASP A 753 -60.82 -46.00 17.37
C ASP A 753 -61.86 -46.10 16.24
N ALA A 754 -62.95 -46.83 16.48
CA ALA A 754 -63.96 -47.08 15.46
C ALA A 754 -64.65 -45.80 14.94
N GLY A 755 -64.82 -44.80 15.79
CA GLY A 755 -65.45 -43.52 15.42
C GLY A 755 -64.52 -42.65 14.59
N GLY A 756 -63.26 -42.53 15.01
CA GLY A 756 -62.20 -41.82 14.29
C GLY A 756 -61.97 -42.40 12.91
N LEU A 757 -61.79 -43.72 12.78
CA LEU A 757 -61.59 -44.39 11.49
C LEU A 757 -62.77 -44.15 10.54
N ALA A 758 -64.00 -44.31 11.03
CA ALA A 758 -65.20 -44.13 10.23
C ALA A 758 -65.34 -42.68 9.74
N ASN A 759 -65.06 -41.70 10.61
CA ASN A 759 -65.15 -40.28 10.26
C ASN A 759 -64.12 -39.90 9.18
N TRP A 760 -62.84 -40.21 9.37
CA TRP A 760 -61.81 -39.88 8.39
C TRP A 760 -62.04 -40.58 7.04
N THR A 761 -62.38 -41.87 7.07
CA THR A 761 -62.64 -42.66 5.86
C THR A 761 -63.83 -42.10 5.08
N ALA A 762 -64.94 -41.76 5.76
CA ALA A 762 -66.11 -41.17 5.11
C ALA A 762 -65.80 -39.83 4.43
N ASN A 763 -64.97 -38.98 5.05
CA ASN A 763 -64.56 -37.71 4.44
C ASN A 763 -63.65 -37.90 3.21
N LEU A 764 -62.77 -38.91 3.24
CA LEU A 764 -61.93 -39.26 2.10
C LEU A 764 -62.74 -39.90 0.95
N ASP A 765 -63.66 -40.80 1.26
CA ASP A 765 -64.53 -41.48 0.28
C ASP A 765 -65.50 -40.49 -0.40
N ALA A 766 -65.97 -39.49 0.36
CA ALA A 766 -66.81 -38.42 -0.15
C ALA A 766 -66.02 -37.30 -0.86
N HIS A 767 -64.68 -37.39 -0.90
CA HIS A 767 -63.79 -36.35 -1.42
C HIS A 767 -63.99 -34.96 -0.78
N VAL A 768 -64.47 -34.94 0.47
CA VAL A 768 -64.58 -33.72 1.29
C VAL A 768 -63.20 -33.28 1.76
N LEU A 769 -62.33 -34.25 2.06
CA LEU A 769 -60.92 -34.05 2.34
C LEU A 769 -60.09 -34.88 1.36
N SER A 770 -58.97 -34.32 0.94
CA SER A 770 -57.88 -35.02 0.28
C SER A 770 -57.02 -35.77 1.29
N ARG A 771 -56.25 -36.76 0.82
CA ARG A 771 -55.28 -37.47 1.66
C ARG A 771 -54.24 -36.51 2.25
N ALA A 772 -53.86 -35.46 1.53
CA ALA A 772 -52.91 -34.43 2.00
C ALA A 772 -53.51 -33.58 3.12
N GLU A 773 -54.80 -33.25 3.05
CA GLU A 773 -55.49 -32.53 4.14
C GLU A 773 -55.65 -33.39 5.38
N VAL A 774 -55.93 -34.69 5.22
CA VAL A 774 -55.94 -35.63 6.34
C VAL A 774 -54.55 -35.77 6.94
N LEU A 775 -53.51 -35.93 6.11
CA LEU A 775 -52.12 -35.99 6.55
C LEU A 775 -51.74 -34.78 7.41
N LEU A 776 -52.04 -33.58 6.93
CA LEU A 776 -51.77 -32.34 7.65
C LEU A 776 -52.53 -32.27 8.97
N ALA A 777 -53.79 -32.73 9.00
CA ALA A 777 -54.60 -32.76 10.22
C ALA A 777 -54.04 -33.71 11.28
N PHE A 778 -53.46 -34.86 10.89
CA PHE A 778 -52.73 -35.73 11.82
C PHE A 778 -51.42 -35.09 12.28
N SER A 779 -50.63 -34.56 11.33
CA SER A 779 -49.34 -33.90 11.60
C SER A 779 -49.46 -32.79 12.65
N GLU A 780 -50.47 -31.93 12.52
CA GLU A 780 -50.65 -30.76 13.38
C GLU A 780 -51.69 -30.98 14.48
N SER A 781 -52.07 -32.24 14.75
CA SER A 781 -52.93 -32.54 15.89
C SER A 781 -52.21 -32.27 17.21
N ALA A 782 -52.93 -31.77 18.21
CA ALA A 782 -52.36 -31.52 19.54
C ALA A 782 -51.75 -32.78 20.16
N GLU A 783 -52.35 -33.95 19.92
CA GLU A 783 -51.83 -35.25 20.38
C GLU A 783 -50.47 -35.56 19.73
N HIS A 784 -50.36 -35.37 18.41
CA HIS A 784 -49.09 -35.60 17.70
C HIS A 784 -48.01 -34.60 18.10
N GLN A 785 -48.34 -33.31 18.18
CA GLN A 785 -47.39 -32.29 18.65
C GLN A 785 -46.82 -32.62 20.03
N MET A 786 -47.64 -33.16 20.94
CA MET A 786 -47.18 -33.65 22.25
C MET A 786 -46.29 -34.89 22.13
N LEU A 787 -46.63 -35.86 21.29
CA LEU A 787 -45.84 -37.08 21.08
C LEU A 787 -44.48 -36.79 20.44
N THR A 788 -44.42 -35.79 19.57
CA THR A 788 -43.18 -35.37 18.89
C THR A 788 -42.39 -34.32 19.66
N ALA A 789 -42.79 -33.95 20.88
CA ALA A 789 -42.10 -32.91 21.64
C ALA A 789 -40.61 -33.24 21.89
N ASP A 790 -40.27 -34.52 22.06
CA ASP A 790 -38.87 -34.97 22.18
C ASP A 790 -38.14 -35.04 20.82
N LEU A 791 -38.89 -35.24 19.73
CA LEU A 791 -38.38 -35.19 18.35
C LEU A 791 -38.02 -33.76 17.95
N THR A 792 -38.91 -32.79 18.22
CA THR A 792 -38.73 -31.38 17.85
C THR A 792 -38.05 -30.54 18.94
N GLY A 793 -37.66 -31.19 20.05
CA GLY A 793 -36.92 -30.62 21.18
C GLY A 793 -37.82 -30.12 22.32
N SER A 794 -37.59 -30.62 23.55
CA SER A 794 -37.92 -29.90 24.81
C SER A 794 -37.56 -30.61 26.14
N THR A 795 -36.84 -31.75 26.18
CA THR A 795 -36.48 -32.37 27.48
C THR A 795 -35.05 -32.92 27.62
N SER A 796 -34.34 -33.18 26.51
CA SER A 796 -33.04 -33.89 26.51
C SER A 796 -31.95 -33.23 25.65
N GLY A 797 -32.26 -32.10 25.02
CA GLY A 797 -31.38 -31.35 24.13
C GLY A 797 -32.20 -30.42 23.22
N HIS A 798 -31.54 -29.39 22.70
CA HIS A 798 -32.10 -28.48 21.69
C HIS A 798 -31.97 -29.10 20.28
N GLY A 799 -32.89 -28.77 19.36
CA GLY A 799 -32.85 -29.21 17.95
C GLY A 799 -33.67 -30.48 17.60
N ILE A 800 -33.94 -30.64 16.31
CA ILE A 800 -34.69 -31.75 15.70
C ILE A 800 -33.80 -33.00 15.62
N ALA A 801 -34.37 -34.19 15.86
CA ALA A 801 -33.65 -35.45 15.57
C ALA A 801 -33.70 -35.77 14.07
N PHE A 802 -32.54 -36.08 13.49
CA PHE A 802 -32.37 -36.45 12.08
C PHE A 802 -32.15 -37.96 11.91
N ALA A 803 -32.50 -38.48 10.73
CA ALA A 803 -32.42 -39.89 10.37
C ALA A 803 -31.02 -40.39 10.00
#